data_AF-A0A962X4L4-F1
#
_entry.id   AF-A0A962X4L4-F1
#
_cell.length_a   1.000
_cell.length_b   1.000
_cell.length_c   1.000
_cell.angle_alpha   90.00
_cell.angle_beta   90.00
_cell.angle_gamma   90.00
#
_symmetry.space_group_name_H-M   'P 1'
#
loop_
_entity.id
_entity.type
_entity.pdbx_description
1 polymer ?
#
loop_
_entity_poly.entity_id
_entity_poly.type
_entity_poly.pdbx_seq_one_letter_code
_entity_poly.pdbx_strand_id
1 'polypeptide(L)'
;MEVTYQAVESNIIDPNDPALPPTASDSINSTSENDLSNGVYKSNFWEPSNAAYNQLFGFLAYEKLYPPGVLAAFPLRDQVDGGLLGLPAPNIEKYYLTDPGVLEAEQSAMPGKASPFNANDPQLFHGFVENLPFFVNFPFGYTVENFRRYTAEGVPIMPTDDAGRANAYPLMRVQAHDQTGKLLAQVDAVLPVASEADCQSCHLSRDVCDSLSLGFACDDIANYYAGDKYSANFIASGGDLVVNNVPGDTDEQIALNAAKINILRLHDAKNGTQLDMQRNVVCANCHYTPALDLAHLGPTDLNGKEQTRHQSMSRVMHSYHAELPGKNGYDNQGIFDDLFPLMPIADQRTNTETQDILEQTCYSCHPGKRTKCLRGAMSDGGIVCQDCHGQGTQVGNDFTENFPNIAFPADGSADLGKRVSWASEPKCQSCHVGDVLQVQQLLRSGELNDVLLNVADKRGNPDGLRLRMAYNISDHKLSPGGGAANLALLDYADSRFASDQPLYRLSGASEGKGHGGLFCEGCHGSTHAVWPNANPVANDNKAARDLQGHTGTIIECSACHEGDLGMTLAGPHGMHPVGDTRFAREHDDFAKNNLNACRSCHGQDGEGSVLSRTATARVLQAKEDNISVSLAKGTPVGCGDCHENKLRNP
;
A
#
# COMPACT_ATOMS: atom_id res chain seq x y z
N MET A 1 24.37 -17.47 -0.42
CA MET A 1 22.93 -17.74 -0.32
C MET A 1 22.34 -17.28 -1.63
N GLU A 2 21.42 -18.04 -2.17
CA GLU A 2 20.65 -17.70 -3.37
C GLU A 2 19.21 -17.45 -2.92
N VAL A 3 18.51 -16.51 -3.54
CA VAL A 3 17.09 -16.24 -3.23
C VAL A 3 16.31 -16.28 -4.54
N THR A 4 15.15 -16.92 -4.51
CA THR A 4 14.28 -17.12 -5.68
C THR A 4 12.84 -16.72 -5.39
N TYR A 5 12.11 -16.30 -6.42
CA TYR A 5 10.67 -16.08 -6.41
C TYR A 5 9.95 -16.94 -7.46
N GLN A 6 8.72 -17.34 -7.16
CA GLN A 6 7.89 -18.20 -7.99
C GLN A 6 6.41 -17.82 -7.78
N ALA A 7 5.55 -17.83 -8.80
CA ALA A 7 4.11 -17.73 -8.57
C ALA A 7 3.60 -19.01 -7.90
N VAL A 8 2.54 -18.96 -7.09
CA VAL A 8 1.90 -20.17 -6.53
C VAL A 8 0.38 -20.10 -6.57
N GLU A 9 -0.25 -21.28 -6.53
CA GLU A 9 -1.69 -21.44 -6.38
C GLU A 9 -2.22 -20.64 -5.17
N SER A 10 -3.36 -19.99 -5.37
CA SER A 10 -3.97 -19.09 -4.42
C SER A 10 -5.49 -19.14 -4.50
N ASN A 11 -6.16 -18.69 -3.44
CA ASN A 11 -7.62 -18.66 -3.37
C ASN A 11 -8.17 -17.45 -4.12
N ILE A 12 -9.16 -17.65 -5.00
CA ILE A 12 -10.07 -16.58 -5.40
C ILE A 12 -11.19 -16.54 -4.37
N ILE A 13 -11.39 -15.37 -3.79
CA ILE A 13 -12.38 -15.12 -2.74
C ILE A 13 -13.25 -13.97 -3.23
N ASP A 14 -14.56 -14.08 -3.02
CA ASP A 14 -15.46 -12.96 -3.28
C ASP A 14 -15.08 -11.78 -2.34
N PRO A 15 -14.64 -10.62 -2.86
CA PRO A 15 -14.26 -9.50 -2.02
C PRO A 15 -15.46 -8.93 -1.25
N ASN A 16 -16.70 -9.22 -1.66
CA ASN A 16 -17.92 -8.65 -1.10
C ASN A 16 -18.39 -9.38 0.17
N ASP A 17 -18.23 -10.71 0.25
CA ASP A 17 -18.63 -11.51 1.42
C ASP A 17 -17.49 -12.39 1.96
N PRO A 18 -16.88 -12.02 3.11
CA PRO A 18 -15.79 -12.78 3.72
C PRO A 18 -16.24 -14.09 4.41
N ALA A 19 -17.54 -14.40 4.43
CA ALA A 19 -18.07 -15.67 4.95
C ALA A 19 -18.20 -16.76 3.87
N LEU A 20 -18.08 -16.43 2.59
CA LEU A 20 -18.15 -17.41 1.50
C LEU A 20 -16.86 -18.24 1.38
N PRO A 21 -16.95 -19.53 0.99
CA PRO A 21 -15.79 -20.31 0.55
C PRO A 21 -15.10 -19.68 -0.67
N PRO A 22 -13.82 -20.01 -0.93
CA PRO A 22 -13.16 -19.63 -2.18
C PRO A 22 -13.94 -20.14 -3.40
N THR A 23 -14.06 -19.31 -4.42
CA THR A 23 -14.66 -19.68 -5.71
C THR A 23 -13.70 -20.53 -6.55
N ALA A 24 -12.40 -20.42 -6.29
CA ALA A 24 -11.34 -21.28 -6.81
C ALA A 24 -10.15 -21.30 -5.83
N SER A 25 -9.29 -22.33 -5.92
CA SER A 25 -8.06 -22.47 -5.12
C SER A 25 -6.80 -22.73 -5.95
N ASP A 26 -6.94 -22.74 -7.28
CA ASP A 26 -5.91 -23.01 -8.29
C ASP A 26 -5.48 -21.72 -9.02
N SER A 27 -5.69 -20.55 -8.40
CA SER A 27 -5.42 -19.27 -9.04
C SER A 27 -3.94 -18.92 -8.97
N ILE A 28 -3.28 -19.00 -10.12
CA ILE A 28 -1.85 -18.73 -10.29
C ILE A 28 -1.65 -17.68 -11.37
N ASN A 29 -0.69 -16.78 -11.18
CA ASN A 29 -0.34 -15.72 -12.13
C ASN A 29 1.15 -15.84 -12.48
N SER A 30 1.49 -16.85 -13.28
CA SER A 30 2.89 -17.11 -13.68
C SER A 30 3.37 -16.11 -14.74
N THR A 31 2.47 -15.67 -15.63
CA THR A 31 2.77 -14.78 -16.76
C THR A 31 1.79 -13.61 -16.81
N SER A 32 2.21 -12.47 -17.36
CA SER A 32 1.33 -11.33 -17.64
C SER A 32 0.96 -11.18 -19.12
N GLU A 33 1.38 -12.13 -19.97
CA GLU A 33 0.91 -12.29 -21.36
C GLU A 33 -0.59 -12.61 -21.47
N ASN A 34 -1.11 -12.46 -22.69
CA ASN A 34 -2.44 -12.93 -23.09
C ASN A 34 -2.31 -14.28 -23.80
N ASP A 35 -3.10 -15.29 -23.39
CA ASP A 35 -3.35 -16.49 -24.21
C ASP A 35 -4.67 -16.33 -24.95
N LEU A 36 -4.61 -15.56 -26.03
CA LEU A 36 -5.74 -15.34 -26.94
C LEU A 36 -6.19 -16.63 -27.64
N SER A 37 -5.41 -17.72 -27.60
CA SER A 37 -5.80 -19.01 -28.18
C SER A 37 -6.79 -19.78 -27.29
N ASN A 38 -6.69 -19.60 -25.97
CA ASN A 38 -7.64 -20.11 -24.98
C ASN A 38 -8.60 -19.02 -24.43
N GLY A 39 -8.55 -17.80 -24.97
CA GLY A 39 -9.45 -16.69 -24.61
C GLY A 39 -9.05 -15.93 -23.34
N VAL A 40 -7.81 -16.05 -22.88
CA VAL A 40 -7.28 -15.36 -21.69
C VAL A 40 -6.60 -14.06 -22.10
N TYR A 41 -7.24 -12.93 -21.82
CA TYR A 41 -6.62 -11.60 -21.90
C TYR A 41 -6.32 -11.07 -20.50
N LYS A 42 -5.11 -10.54 -20.31
CA LYS A 42 -4.65 -9.89 -19.08
C LYS A 42 -4.39 -8.40 -19.28
N SER A 43 -3.66 -8.01 -20.32
CA SER A 43 -3.39 -6.61 -20.66
C SER A 43 -2.81 -6.45 -22.08
N ASN A 44 -3.00 -5.29 -22.70
CA ASN A 44 -2.33 -4.95 -23.95
C ASN A 44 -0.85 -4.52 -23.77
N PHE A 45 -0.29 -4.59 -22.55
CA PHE A 45 1.09 -4.16 -22.27
C PHE A 45 2.12 -4.87 -23.17
N TRP A 46 1.89 -6.16 -23.42
CA TRP A 46 2.76 -7.02 -24.24
C TRP A 46 2.39 -7.05 -25.73
N GLU A 47 1.39 -6.29 -26.17
CA GLU A 47 0.92 -6.32 -27.56
C GLU A 47 1.75 -5.40 -28.47
N PRO A 48 2.03 -5.81 -29.73
CA PRO A 48 2.79 -5.00 -30.66
C PRO A 48 1.94 -3.82 -31.16
N SER A 49 2.39 -2.60 -30.84
CA SER A 49 1.74 -1.36 -31.27
C SER A 49 1.69 -1.16 -32.79
N ASN A 50 2.66 -1.72 -33.51
CA ASN A 50 2.75 -1.72 -34.96
C ASN A 50 3.69 -2.83 -35.44
N ALA A 51 3.23 -3.66 -36.38
CA ALA A 51 4.02 -4.73 -36.99
C ALA A 51 5.31 -4.26 -37.70
N ALA A 52 5.42 -2.98 -38.05
CA ALA A 52 6.60 -2.40 -38.70
C ALA A 52 7.72 -1.98 -37.74
N TYR A 53 7.47 -1.89 -36.43
CA TYR A 53 8.45 -1.36 -35.45
C TYR A 53 8.80 -2.32 -34.32
N ASN A 54 8.06 -3.42 -34.13
CA ASN A 54 8.31 -4.44 -33.09
C ASN A 54 8.37 -3.89 -31.64
N GLN A 55 7.74 -2.72 -31.40
CA GLN A 55 7.65 -2.08 -30.09
C GLN A 55 6.30 -2.38 -29.46
N LEU A 56 6.31 -2.85 -28.20
CA LEU A 56 5.09 -3.17 -27.45
C LEU A 56 4.47 -1.91 -26.82
N PHE A 57 3.15 -1.89 -26.61
CA PHE A 57 2.47 -0.73 -26.01
C PHE A 57 3.03 -0.35 -24.63
N GLY A 58 3.37 -1.34 -23.79
CA GLY A 58 3.98 -1.10 -22.48
C GLY A 58 5.31 -0.35 -22.58
N PHE A 59 6.16 -0.70 -23.54
CA PHE A 59 7.44 -0.03 -23.74
C PHE A 59 7.25 1.38 -24.35
N LEU A 60 6.33 1.56 -25.29
CA LEU A 60 6.02 2.91 -25.81
C LEU A 60 5.44 3.86 -24.75
N ALA A 61 4.62 3.34 -23.83
CA ALA A 61 4.07 4.13 -22.74
C ALA A 61 5.15 4.61 -21.76
N TYR A 62 6.12 3.74 -21.43
CA TYR A 62 7.14 4.01 -20.41
C TYR A 62 8.46 4.59 -20.95
N GLU A 63 8.80 4.48 -22.24
CA GLU A 63 10.06 4.97 -22.86
C GLU A 63 10.43 6.39 -22.42
N LYS A 64 9.47 7.31 -22.41
CA LYS A 64 9.70 8.71 -22.00
C LYS A 64 10.16 8.89 -20.56
N LEU A 65 9.84 7.96 -19.65
CA LEU A 65 10.31 8.02 -18.26
C LEU A 65 11.82 7.72 -18.18
N TYR A 66 12.33 6.89 -19.09
CA TYR A 66 13.75 6.59 -19.24
C TYR A 66 14.50 7.72 -19.99
N PRO A 67 15.84 7.79 -19.88
CA PRO A 67 16.66 8.61 -20.78
C PRO A 67 16.53 8.11 -22.23
N PRO A 68 16.69 8.98 -23.25
CA PRO A 68 16.37 8.66 -24.65
C PRO A 68 17.05 7.39 -25.17
N GLY A 69 16.26 6.40 -25.58
CA GLY A 69 16.75 5.15 -26.15
C GLY A 69 17.38 4.17 -25.16
N VAL A 70 17.35 4.46 -23.85
CA VAL A 70 17.83 3.52 -22.83
C VAL A 70 16.90 2.32 -22.73
N LEU A 71 15.58 2.51 -22.62
CA LEU A 71 14.62 1.40 -22.54
C LEU A 71 14.67 0.53 -23.80
N ALA A 72 14.79 1.15 -24.98
CA ALA A 72 14.96 0.47 -26.26
C ALA A 72 16.28 -0.35 -26.40
N ALA A 73 17.25 -0.19 -25.49
CA ALA A 73 18.45 -1.02 -25.45
C ALA A 73 18.28 -2.32 -24.63
N PHE A 74 17.21 -2.43 -23.83
CA PHE A 74 16.93 -3.62 -23.02
C PHE A 74 16.00 -4.61 -23.75
N PRO A 75 16.26 -5.92 -23.66
CA PRO A 75 15.42 -6.94 -24.28
C PRO A 75 14.04 -7.07 -23.60
N LEU A 76 13.01 -7.20 -24.42
CA LEU A 76 11.63 -7.55 -24.00
C LEU A 76 11.51 -9.01 -23.52
N ARG A 77 12.33 -9.86 -24.12
CA ARG A 77 12.37 -11.31 -23.95
C ARG A 77 13.81 -11.75 -23.87
N ASP A 78 14.10 -12.71 -23.00
CA ASP A 78 15.44 -13.28 -22.90
C ASP A 78 15.89 -13.85 -24.26
N GLN A 79 17.16 -13.61 -24.60
CA GLN A 79 17.73 -13.99 -25.90
C GLN A 79 18.06 -15.49 -26.00
N VAL A 80 17.99 -16.23 -24.88
CA VAL A 80 18.25 -17.67 -24.78
C VAL A 80 16.96 -18.49 -24.85
N ASP A 81 15.94 -18.11 -24.07
CA ASP A 81 14.69 -18.87 -23.94
C ASP A 81 13.44 -18.19 -24.56
N GLY A 82 13.49 -16.90 -24.87
CA GLY A 82 12.36 -16.15 -25.45
C GLY A 82 11.25 -15.76 -24.45
N GLY A 83 11.42 -16.05 -23.16
CA GLY A 83 10.46 -15.75 -22.11
C GLY A 83 10.53 -14.29 -21.62
N LEU A 84 9.47 -13.86 -20.94
CA LEU A 84 9.26 -12.47 -20.50
C LEU A 84 10.33 -11.96 -19.52
N LEU A 85 10.78 -10.73 -19.77
CA LEU A 85 11.54 -9.89 -18.84
C LEU A 85 10.75 -8.63 -18.50
N GLY A 86 10.86 -8.17 -17.25
CA GLY A 86 10.25 -6.94 -16.77
C GLY A 86 10.92 -5.67 -17.30
N LEU A 87 10.38 -4.52 -16.89
CA LEU A 87 10.99 -3.23 -17.19
C LEU A 87 12.36 -3.10 -16.47
N PRO A 88 13.39 -2.52 -17.11
CA PRO A 88 14.67 -2.29 -16.47
C PRO A 88 14.54 -1.30 -15.30
N ALA A 89 15.06 -1.65 -14.13
CA ALA A 89 15.06 -0.82 -12.93
C ALA A 89 16.50 -0.38 -12.59
N PRO A 90 16.74 0.91 -12.29
CA PRO A 90 18.08 1.42 -12.03
C PRO A 90 18.66 0.93 -10.70
N ASN A 91 19.92 0.51 -10.70
CA ASN A 91 20.64 0.24 -9.45
C ASN A 91 21.09 1.56 -8.81
N ILE A 92 20.22 2.12 -7.98
CA ILE A 92 20.41 3.40 -7.31
C ILE A 92 21.50 3.39 -6.24
N GLU A 93 21.74 2.27 -5.53
CA GLU A 93 22.89 2.17 -4.62
C GLU A 93 24.20 2.38 -5.39
N LYS A 94 24.35 1.74 -6.55
CA LYS A 94 25.52 1.94 -7.39
C LYS A 94 25.63 3.38 -7.87
N TYR A 95 24.57 3.93 -8.46
CA TYR A 95 24.57 5.27 -9.05
C TYR A 95 24.88 6.40 -8.05
N TYR A 96 24.50 6.25 -6.77
CA TYR A 96 24.75 7.27 -5.75
C TYR A 96 25.92 6.98 -4.80
N LEU A 97 26.16 5.71 -4.44
CA LEU A 97 27.04 5.35 -3.31
C LEU A 97 28.31 4.61 -3.74
N THR A 98 28.23 3.61 -4.63
CA THR A 98 29.37 2.71 -4.90
C THR A 98 30.12 2.96 -6.22
N ASP A 99 29.48 3.55 -7.23
CA ASP A 99 30.09 3.95 -8.51
C ASP A 99 29.44 5.26 -9.01
N PRO A 100 29.68 6.41 -8.32
CA PRO A 100 28.82 7.58 -8.43
C PRO A 100 28.72 8.17 -9.84
N GLY A 101 27.49 8.28 -10.35
CA GLY A 101 27.18 8.73 -11.71
C GLY A 101 27.10 7.62 -12.76
N VAL A 102 27.46 6.37 -12.45
CA VAL A 102 27.32 5.22 -13.35
C VAL A 102 25.95 4.57 -13.14
N LEU A 103 25.00 4.88 -14.02
CA LEU A 103 23.64 4.32 -13.95
C LEU A 103 23.60 2.93 -14.62
N GLU A 104 23.69 1.90 -13.81
CA GLU A 104 23.37 0.51 -14.19
C GLU A 104 21.88 0.23 -13.99
N ALA A 105 21.32 -0.75 -14.71
CA ALA A 105 19.94 -1.18 -14.52
C ALA A 105 19.78 -2.69 -14.68
N GLU A 106 18.90 -3.26 -13.85
CA GLU A 106 18.60 -4.69 -13.72
C GLU A 106 17.26 -5.01 -14.38
N GLN A 107 17.11 -6.19 -14.98
CA GLN A 107 15.81 -6.68 -15.49
C GLN A 107 15.43 -7.99 -14.81
N SER A 108 14.20 -8.04 -14.29
CA SER A 108 13.69 -9.21 -13.56
C SER A 108 12.82 -10.11 -14.44
N ALA A 109 12.96 -11.42 -14.32
CA ALA A 109 12.14 -12.40 -15.04
C ALA A 109 10.69 -12.51 -14.50
N MET A 110 9.73 -12.90 -15.34
CA MET A 110 8.44 -13.41 -14.86
C MET A 110 8.57 -14.87 -14.37
N PRO A 111 7.83 -15.34 -13.34
CA PRO A 111 7.90 -16.74 -12.89
C PRO A 111 7.61 -17.78 -13.98
N GLY A 112 6.63 -17.52 -14.85
CA GLY A 112 6.24 -18.38 -15.97
C GLY A 112 7.15 -18.31 -17.20
N LYS A 113 8.29 -17.61 -17.12
CA LYS A 113 9.16 -17.24 -18.26
C LYS A 113 9.46 -18.40 -19.22
N ALA A 114 9.85 -19.56 -18.70
CA ALA A 114 10.34 -20.68 -19.52
C ALA A 114 9.26 -21.37 -20.38
N SER A 115 7.99 -21.35 -19.96
CA SER A 115 6.86 -21.81 -20.77
C SER A 115 5.54 -21.25 -20.18
N PRO A 116 5.15 -20.02 -20.54
CA PRO A 116 3.97 -19.35 -20.02
C PRO A 116 2.71 -20.25 -19.98
N PHE A 117 1.89 -20.08 -18.95
CA PHE A 117 0.67 -20.88 -18.66
C PHE A 117 0.89 -22.39 -18.39
N ASN A 118 2.11 -22.92 -18.56
CA ASN A 118 2.38 -24.37 -18.55
C ASN A 118 3.55 -24.78 -17.62
N ALA A 119 4.54 -23.90 -17.45
CA ALA A 119 5.63 -24.01 -16.48
C ALA A 119 5.78 -22.69 -15.73
N ASN A 120 6.40 -22.77 -14.56
CA ASN A 120 6.48 -21.68 -13.59
C ASN A 120 7.70 -21.96 -12.69
N ASP A 121 8.88 -21.87 -13.28
CA ASP A 121 10.13 -22.23 -12.62
C ASP A 121 10.60 -21.07 -11.72
N PRO A 122 11.19 -21.34 -10.53
CA PRO A 122 11.70 -20.29 -9.65
C PRO A 122 12.74 -19.41 -10.36
N GLN A 123 12.54 -18.09 -10.32
CA GLN A 123 13.46 -17.10 -10.87
C GLN A 123 14.33 -16.54 -9.75
N LEU A 124 15.60 -16.26 -10.03
CA LEU A 124 16.51 -15.61 -9.08
C LEU A 124 16.02 -14.20 -8.73
N PHE A 125 16.30 -13.71 -7.52
CA PHE A 125 16.42 -12.26 -7.30
C PHE A 125 17.76 -11.79 -7.88
N HIS A 126 17.73 -10.70 -8.65
CA HIS A 126 18.84 -10.30 -9.53
C HIS A 126 19.77 -9.29 -8.86
N GLY A 127 19.18 -8.35 -8.11
CA GLY A 127 19.91 -7.34 -7.36
C GLY A 127 19.95 -7.63 -5.86
N PHE A 128 20.86 -6.94 -5.19
CA PHE A 128 20.94 -6.85 -3.74
C PHE A 128 21.39 -5.45 -3.36
N VAL A 129 20.60 -4.77 -2.54
CA VAL A 129 20.85 -3.42 -2.03
C VAL A 129 21.30 -3.54 -0.57
N GLU A 130 22.56 -3.22 -0.30
CA GLU A 130 23.14 -3.17 1.05
C GLU A 130 22.65 -1.90 1.77
N ASN A 131 22.62 -0.75 1.08
CA ASN A 131 22.17 0.55 1.59
C ASN A 131 21.31 1.28 0.54
N LEU A 132 20.18 1.86 0.93
CA LEU A 132 19.23 2.48 0.00
C LEU A 132 19.34 4.02 -0.02
N PRO A 133 19.88 4.65 -1.08
CA PRO A 133 19.86 6.10 -1.26
C PRO A 133 18.48 6.57 -1.75
N PHE A 134 17.72 7.22 -0.87
CA PHE A 134 16.39 7.78 -1.16
C PHE A 134 16.49 9.28 -1.43
N PHE A 135 16.36 9.69 -2.71
CA PHE A 135 16.38 11.09 -3.14
C PHE A 135 17.55 11.95 -2.60
N VAL A 136 18.73 11.36 -2.39
CA VAL A 136 19.87 11.97 -1.67
C VAL A 136 20.38 13.32 -2.22
N ASN A 137 20.03 13.68 -3.45
CA ASN A 137 20.34 14.99 -4.05
C ASN A 137 19.31 16.09 -3.68
N PHE A 138 18.26 15.77 -2.95
CA PHE A 138 17.18 16.68 -2.55
C PHE A 138 17.19 16.97 -1.04
N PRO A 139 16.75 18.15 -0.58
CA PRO A 139 16.74 18.50 0.85
C PRO A 139 15.90 17.60 1.78
N PHE A 140 15.04 16.74 1.22
CA PHE A 140 14.25 15.75 1.97
C PHE A 140 14.83 14.32 1.92
N GLY A 141 15.92 14.11 1.17
CA GLY A 141 16.54 12.81 0.93
C GLY A 141 17.55 12.37 1.98
N TYR A 142 17.85 11.08 1.99
CA TYR A 142 18.74 10.42 2.96
C TYR A 142 19.16 9.03 2.45
N THR A 143 20.27 8.52 2.96
CA THR A 143 20.64 7.10 2.80
C THR A 143 20.07 6.31 3.97
N VAL A 144 19.53 5.12 3.68
CA VAL A 144 19.26 4.09 4.70
C VAL A 144 20.42 3.11 4.72
N GLU A 145 21.21 3.16 5.79
CA GLU A 145 22.31 2.23 6.08
C GLU A 145 21.79 0.86 6.52
N ASN A 146 22.46 -0.23 6.10
CA ASN A 146 22.11 -1.63 6.40
C ASN A 146 20.72 -2.09 5.87
N PHE A 147 20.22 -1.51 4.77
CA PHE A 147 18.98 -1.92 4.08
C PHE A 147 18.92 -3.44 3.79
N ARG A 148 20.01 -4.01 3.25
CA ARG A 148 20.26 -5.46 3.04
C ARG A 148 19.10 -6.27 2.44
N ARG A 149 18.56 -5.88 1.28
CA ARG A 149 17.46 -6.62 0.61
C ARG A 149 17.81 -7.05 -0.81
N TYR A 150 17.38 -8.26 -1.14
CA TYR A 150 17.33 -8.76 -2.52
C TYR A 150 16.21 -8.06 -3.30
N THR A 151 16.47 -7.71 -4.55
CA THR A 151 15.55 -6.95 -5.42
C THR A 151 15.18 -7.71 -6.70
N ALA A 152 13.92 -7.55 -7.09
CA ALA A 152 13.33 -8.07 -8.31
C ALA A 152 12.34 -7.02 -8.85
N GLU A 153 12.84 -5.82 -9.13
CA GLU A 153 12.02 -4.70 -9.61
C GLU A 153 11.58 -4.87 -11.08
N GLY A 154 10.57 -4.11 -11.49
CA GLY A 154 10.11 -4.05 -12.88
C GLY A 154 9.24 -5.22 -13.37
N VAL A 155 9.01 -6.26 -12.55
CA VAL A 155 8.15 -7.43 -12.83
C VAL A 155 6.67 -6.98 -13.00
N PRO A 156 6.03 -7.10 -14.19
CA PRO A 156 4.67 -6.62 -14.38
C PRO A 156 3.62 -7.60 -13.83
N ILE A 157 3.10 -7.32 -12.64
CA ILE A 157 2.03 -8.10 -11.97
C ILE A 157 0.65 -7.58 -12.39
N MET A 158 -0.25 -8.49 -12.72
CA MET A 158 -1.62 -8.20 -13.18
C MET A 158 -2.67 -8.71 -12.16
N PRO A 159 -3.89 -8.16 -12.13
CA PRO A 159 -5.00 -8.67 -11.32
C PRO A 159 -5.66 -9.93 -11.92
N THR A 160 -5.12 -10.46 -13.02
CA THR A 160 -5.74 -11.52 -13.82
C THR A 160 -4.85 -12.75 -13.81
N ASP A 161 -5.39 -13.88 -13.37
CA ASP A 161 -4.69 -15.15 -13.29
C ASP A 161 -4.56 -15.84 -14.66
N ASP A 162 -3.81 -16.94 -14.71
CA ASP A 162 -3.49 -17.68 -15.95
C ASP A 162 -4.72 -18.34 -16.59
N ALA A 163 -5.88 -18.35 -15.92
CA ALA A 163 -7.17 -18.79 -16.44
C ALA A 163 -8.14 -17.62 -16.74
N GLY A 164 -7.65 -16.37 -16.76
CA GLY A 164 -8.43 -15.18 -17.07
C GLY A 164 -9.30 -14.66 -15.92
N ARG A 165 -9.12 -15.16 -14.70
CA ARG A 165 -9.96 -14.84 -13.54
C ARG A 165 -9.36 -13.70 -12.73
N ALA A 166 -10.21 -12.81 -12.22
CA ALA A 166 -9.79 -11.71 -11.36
C ALA A 166 -9.35 -12.20 -9.97
N ASN A 167 -8.13 -11.85 -9.57
CA ASN A 167 -7.53 -12.14 -8.28
C ASN A 167 -6.66 -10.95 -7.84
N ALA A 168 -7.17 -10.17 -6.88
CA ALA A 168 -6.48 -9.01 -6.31
C ALA A 168 -5.32 -9.38 -5.36
N TYR A 169 -5.16 -10.66 -5.03
CA TYR A 169 -4.19 -11.15 -4.04
C TYR A 169 -3.33 -12.29 -4.60
N PRO A 170 -2.64 -12.10 -5.74
CA PRO A 170 -1.77 -13.14 -6.31
C PRO A 170 -0.63 -13.45 -5.33
N LEU A 171 -0.37 -14.74 -5.13
CA LEU A 171 0.72 -15.20 -4.27
C LEU A 171 2.01 -15.41 -5.06
N MET A 172 3.12 -14.93 -4.49
CA MET A 172 4.43 -15.44 -4.82
C MET A 172 5.08 -16.10 -3.61
N ARG A 173 5.72 -17.24 -3.88
CA ARG A 173 6.64 -17.93 -3.01
C ARG A 173 8.01 -17.29 -3.13
N VAL A 174 8.62 -16.95 -2.00
CA VAL A 174 10.03 -16.60 -1.89
C VAL A 174 10.76 -17.72 -1.16
N GLN A 175 11.89 -18.16 -1.70
CA GLN A 175 12.74 -19.23 -1.13
C GLN A 175 14.20 -18.77 -1.04
N ALA A 176 14.87 -19.14 0.04
CA ALA A 176 16.32 -18.96 0.21
C ALA A 176 17.04 -20.33 0.20
N HIS A 177 18.12 -20.44 -0.56
CA HIS A 177 18.92 -21.65 -0.74
C HIS A 177 20.40 -21.42 -0.37
N ASP A 178 21.09 -22.47 0.09
CA ASP A 178 22.55 -22.45 0.26
C ASP A 178 23.30 -22.75 -1.06
N GLN A 179 24.64 -22.70 -1.00
CA GLN A 179 25.52 -22.94 -2.16
C GLN A 179 25.46 -24.37 -2.72
N THR A 180 24.73 -25.29 -2.09
CA THR A 180 24.47 -26.66 -2.57
C THR A 180 23.08 -26.83 -3.17
N GLY A 181 22.27 -25.77 -3.22
CA GLY A 181 20.86 -25.82 -3.65
C GLY A 181 19.91 -26.34 -2.56
N LYS A 182 20.37 -26.49 -1.31
CA LYS A 182 19.51 -26.90 -0.20
C LYS A 182 18.66 -25.71 0.27
N LEU A 183 17.34 -25.92 0.34
CA LEU A 183 16.38 -24.95 0.90
C LEU A 183 16.72 -24.65 2.37
N LEU A 184 16.73 -23.37 2.72
CA LEU A 184 16.96 -22.84 4.06
C LEU A 184 15.69 -22.28 4.68
N ALA A 185 14.93 -21.49 3.92
CA ALA A 185 13.70 -20.83 4.36
C ALA A 185 12.75 -20.58 3.18
N GLN A 186 11.46 -20.46 3.45
CA GLN A 186 10.42 -20.17 2.47
C GLN A 186 9.28 -19.36 3.10
N VAL A 187 8.67 -18.45 2.33
CA VAL A 187 7.39 -17.81 2.66
C VAL A 187 6.55 -17.63 1.41
N ASP A 188 5.22 -17.82 1.52
CA ASP A 188 4.27 -17.53 0.45
C ASP A 188 3.51 -16.25 0.79
N ALA A 189 3.74 -15.17 0.03
CA ALA A 189 3.26 -13.81 0.33
C ALA A 189 2.42 -13.23 -0.82
N VAL A 190 1.49 -12.34 -0.51
CA VAL A 190 0.68 -11.62 -1.49
C VAL A 190 1.48 -10.47 -2.10
N LEU A 191 1.47 -10.36 -3.42
CA LEU A 191 1.99 -9.16 -4.11
C LEU A 191 0.88 -8.09 -4.25
N PRO A 192 1.22 -6.79 -4.14
CA PRO A 192 0.28 -5.72 -4.39
C PRO A 192 -0.03 -5.58 -5.88
N VAL A 193 -1.29 -5.32 -6.21
CA VAL A 193 -1.74 -4.98 -7.57
C VAL A 193 -2.50 -3.66 -7.51
N ALA A 194 -2.24 -2.75 -8.46
CA ALA A 194 -2.78 -1.39 -8.47
C ALA A 194 -3.57 -1.09 -9.77
N SER A 195 -4.61 -1.90 -10.03
CA SER A 195 -5.41 -1.87 -11.26
C SER A 195 -6.79 -1.20 -11.14
N GLU A 196 -7.26 -0.95 -9.92
CA GLU A 196 -8.57 -0.36 -9.61
C GLU A 196 -8.50 1.17 -9.64
N ALA A 197 -8.75 1.75 -10.82
CA ALA A 197 -9.02 3.17 -11.01
C ALA A 197 -10.29 3.29 -11.87
N ASP A 198 -11.45 3.41 -11.22
CA ASP A 198 -12.78 3.31 -11.82
C ASP A 198 -13.24 4.61 -12.50
N CYS A 199 -12.40 5.16 -13.39
CA CYS A 199 -12.69 6.41 -14.10
C CYS A 199 -14.05 6.39 -14.84
N GLN A 200 -14.55 5.21 -15.21
CA GLN A 200 -15.80 5.02 -15.94
C GLN A 200 -17.07 5.52 -15.21
N SER A 201 -17.13 5.48 -13.87
CA SER A 201 -18.33 5.95 -13.14
C SER A 201 -18.59 7.45 -13.37
N CYS A 202 -17.53 8.25 -13.46
CA CYS A 202 -17.60 9.71 -13.58
C CYS A 202 -17.34 10.23 -15.01
N HIS A 203 -16.53 9.52 -15.82
CA HIS A 203 -16.10 9.97 -17.16
C HIS A 203 -16.81 9.27 -18.32
N LEU A 204 -17.79 8.40 -18.07
CA LEU A 204 -18.70 7.89 -19.10
C LEU A 204 -20.16 8.28 -18.83
N SER A 205 -20.92 8.31 -19.92
CA SER A 205 -22.36 8.44 -19.88
C SER A 205 -23.05 7.14 -19.49
N ARG A 206 -24.30 7.26 -19.04
CA ARG A 206 -25.16 6.12 -18.74
C ARG A 206 -25.39 5.22 -19.95
N ASP A 207 -25.60 5.80 -21.14
CA ASP A 207 -25.87 5.06 -22.39
C ASP A 207 -24.69 4.15 -22.80
N VAL A 208 -23.45 4.61 -22.62
CA VAL A 208 -22.27 3.77 -22.86
C VAL A 208 -22.30 2.54 -21.96
N CYS A 209 -22.48 2.72 -20.64
CA CYS A 209 -22.42 1.62 -19.69
C CYS A 209 -23.63 0.67 -19.74
N ASP A 210 -24.82 1.18 -20.13
CA ASP A 210 -25.98 0.35 -20.44
C ASP A 210 -25.81 -0.44 -21.75
N SER A 211 -25.22 0.17 -22.79
CA SER A 211 -24.92 -0.54 -24.05
C SER A 211 -23.92 -1.69 -23.87
N LEU A 212 -23.01 -1.54 -22.90
CA LEU A 212 -22.02 -2.53 -22.46
C LEU A 212 -22.54 -3.47 -21.35
N SER A 213 -23.82 -3.36 -20.96
CA SER A 213 -24.49 -4.25 -19.99
C SER A 213 -23.78 -4.41 -18.62
N LEU A 214 -23.02 -3.40 -18.17
CA LEU A 214 -22.03 -3.54 -17.09
C LEU A 214 -22.58 -3.70 -15.67
N GLY A 215 -23.89 -3.54 -15.47
CA GLY A 215 -24.56 -3.73 -14.17
C GLY A 215 -24.31 -2.64 -13.12
N PHE A 216 -23.28 -1.79 -13.27
CA PHE A 216 -23.05 -0.61 -12.45
C PHE A 216 -23.47 0.70 -13.15
N ALA A 217 -23.43 1.82 -12.42
CA ALA A 217 -23.83 3.14 -12.92
C ALA A 217 -22.66 3.97 -13.43
N CYS A 218 -22.93 4.79 -14.46
CA CYS A 218 -22.04 5.80 -15.00
C CYS A 218 -22.87 7.08 -15.17
N ASP A 219 -22.45 8.17 -14.53
CA ASP A 219 -23.33 9.30 -14.18
C ASP A 219 -23.05 10.59 -14.97
N ASP A 220 -22.25 10.47 -16.04
CA ASP A 220 -21.88 11.53 -17.01
C ASP A 220 -21.33 12.82 -16.36
N ILE A 221 -20.64 12.64 -15.23
CA ILE A 221 -20.26 13.73 -14.31
C ILE A 221 -19.26 14.68 -14.99
N ALA A 222 -18.27 14.13 -15.70
CA ALA A 222 -17.29 14.92 -16.45
C ALA A 222 -17.92 15.77 -17.56
N ASN A 223 -18.93 15.24 -18.25
CA ASN A 223 -19.66 15.98 -19.28
C ASN A 223 -20.45 17.15 -18.67
N TYR A 224 -21.08 16.95 -17.51
CA TYR A 224 -21.81 18.01 -16.79
C TYR A 224 -20.91 19.21 -16.38
N TYR A 225 -19.75 18.97 -15.75
CA TYR A 225 -18.89 20.09 -15.32
C TYR A 225 -18.08 20.73 -16.46
N ALA A 226 -17.91 20.03 -17.58
CA ALA A 226 -16.82 20.31 -18.51
C ALA A 226 -17.16 20.21 -20.00
N GLY A 227 -18.20 19.48 -20.40
CA GLY A 227 -18.72 19.44 -21.77
C GLY A 227 -19.25 20.79 -22.21
N ASP A 228 -20.22 21.35 -21.50
CA ASP A 228 -20.76 22.70 -21.77
C ASP A 228 -19.69 23.81 -21.68
N LYS A 229 -18.66 23.61 -20.84
CA LYS A 229 -17.63 24.61 -20.55
C LYS A 229 -16.47 24.62 -21.55
N TYR A 230 -16.08 23.45 -22.07
CA TYR A 230 -14.90 23.29 -22.92
C TYR A 230 -15.21 22.68 -24.31
N SER A 231 -16.44 22.24 -24.58
CA SER A 231 -16.88 21.62 -25.84
C SER A 231 -16.07 20.37 -26.24
N ALA A 232 -15.71 19.53 -25.28
CA ALA A 232 -15.00 18.28 -25.51
C ALA A 232 -15.88 17.22 -26.21
N ASN A 233 -15.32 16.50 -27.18
CA ASN A 233 -16.02 15.49 -27.97
C ASN A 233 -16.12 14.13 -27.24
N PHE A 234 -16.86 14.08 -26.13
CA PHE A 234 -17.03 12.88 -25.31
C PHE A 234 -17.60 11.69 -26.11
N ILE A 235 -17.08 10.50 -25.85
CA ILE A 235 -17.75 9.23 -26.14
C ILE A 235 -18.94 9.17 -25.19
N ALA A 236 -20.15 9.37 -25.73
CA ALA A 236 -21.37 9.59 -24.96
C ALA A 236 -22.50 8.59 -25.27
N SER A 237 -22.31 7.71 -26.25
CA SER A 237 -23.25 6.65 -26.60
C SER A 237 -22.56 5.33 -26.95
N GLY A 238 -23.30 4.22 -26.91
CA GLY A 238 -22.80 2.92 -27.36
C GLY A 238 -22.35 2.90 -28.83
N GLY A 239 -22.92 3.76 -29.68
CA GLY A 239 -22.48 3.95 -31.07
C GLY A 239 -21.09 4.58 -31.19
N ASP A 240 -20.73 5.47 -30.26
CA ASP A 240 -19.44 6.15 -30.26
C ASP A 240 -18.27 5.20 -29.99
N LEU A 241 -18.49 4.10 -29.26
CA LEU A 241 -17.46 3.09 -28.98
C LEU A 241 -16.84 2.53 -30.28
N VAL A 242 -17.70 2.21 -31.25
CA VAL A 242 -17.30 1.68 -32.56
C VAL A 242 -16.70 2.79 -33.43
N VAL A 243 -17.31 3.98 -33.45
CA VAL A 243 -16.83 5.13 -34.25
C VAL A 243 -15.44 5.61 -33.81
N ASN A 244 -15.13 5.53 -32.51
CA ASN A 244 -13.86 5.96 -31.95
C ASN A 244 -12.82 4.82 -31.83
N ASN A 245 -13.17 3.60 -32.24
CA ASN A 245 -12.35 2.39 -32.16
C ASN A 245 -11.73 2.22 -30.76
N VAL A 246 -12.58 2.16 -29.73
CA VAL A 246 -12.15 1.99 -28.34
C VAL A 246 -11.52 0.60 -28.14
N PRO A 247 -10.30 0.49 -27.58
CA PRO A 247 -9.67 -0.81 -27.35
C PRO A 247 -10.18 -1.49 -26.08
N GLY A 248 -10.25 -2.81 -26.09
CA GLY A 248 -10.56 -3.66 -24.94
C GLY A 248 -11.20 -4.99 -25.36
N ASP A 249 -10.83 -6.07 -24.69
CA ASP A 249 -11.30 -7.44 -25.00
C ASP A 249 -12.52 -7.84 -24.15
N THR A 250 -12.85 -7.04 -23.12
CA THR A 250 -14.08 -7.17 -22.33
C THR A 250 -14.81 -5.82 -22.24
N ASP A 251 -16.12 -5.87 -22.02
CA ASP A 251 -16.97 -4.67 -21.89
C ASP A 251 -16.45 -3.70 -20.80
N GLU A 252 -15.94 -4.24 -19.68
CA GLU A 252 -15.35 -3.48 -18.59
C GLU A 252 -14.08 -2.72 -19.03
N GLN A 253 -13.23 -3.35 -19.84
CA GLN A 253 -12.04 -2.72 -20.40
C GLN A 253 -12.40 -1.67 -21.45
N ILE A 254 -13.40 -1.93 -22.29
CA ILE A 254 -13.91 -0.97 -23.28
C ILE A 254 -14.42 0.28 -22.56
N ALA A 255 -15.21 0.12 -21.48
CA ALA A 255 -15.66 1.25 -20.67
C ALA A 255 -14.50 2.01 -20.01
N LEU A 256 -13.59 1.30 -19.34
CA LEU A 256 -12.43 1.93 -18.68
C LEU A 256 -11.52 2.65 -19.69
N ASN A 257 -11.39 2.16 -20.93
CA ASN A 257 -10.59 2.80 -21.97
C ASN A 257 -11.33 3.96 -22.67
N ALA A 258 -12.66 3.88 -22.84
CA ALA A 258 -13.48 5.00 -23.27
C ALA A 258 -13.45 6.14 -22.22
N ALA A 259 -13.45 5.81 -20.93
CA ALA A 259 -13.27 6.78 -19.85
C ALA A 259 -11.91 7.50 -19.92
N LYS A 260 -10.82 6.77 -20.18
CA LYS A 260 -9.48 7.36 -20.42
C LYS A 260 -9.47 8.27 -21.66
N ILE A 261 -10.11 7.86 -22.76
CA ILE A 261 -10.26 8.70 -23.97
C ILE A 261 -11.01 10.00 -23.63
N ASN A 262 -12.09 9.91 -22.87
CA ASN A 262 -12.86 11.07 -22.42
C ASN A 262 -12.05 12.01 -21.51
N ILE A 263 -11.17 11.46 -20.65
CA ILE A 263 -10.20 12.25 -19.87
C ILE A 263 -9.21 12.98 -20.79
N LEU A 264 -8.63 12.30 -21.78
CA LEU A 264 -7.69 12.92 -22.73
C LEU A 264 -8.36 14.03 -23.56
N ARG A 265 -9.59 13.81 -24.03
CA ARG A 265 -10.37 14.82 -24.78
C ARG A 265 -10.74 16.03 -23.94
N LEU A 266 -11.07 15.83 -22.68
CA LEU A 266 -11.29 16.93 -21.75
C LEU A 266 -9.98 17.68 -21.47
N HIS A 267 -8.85 16.98 -21.31
CA HIS A 267 -7.55 17.63 -21.17
C HIS A 267 -7.21 18.48 -22.41
N ASP A 268 -7.42 17.93 -23.61
CA ASP A 268 -7.20 18.62 -24.89
C ASP A 268 -8.09 19.87 -25.03
N ALA A 269 -9.37 19.77 -24.71
CA ALA A 269 -10.30 20.90 -24.75
C ALA A 269 -10.02 21.97 -23.68
N LYS A 270 -9.56 21.57 -22.49
CA LYS A 270 -9.26 22.47 -21.36
C LYS A 270 -7.91 23.18 -21.50
N ASN A 271 -6.89 22.48 -22.01
CA ASN A 271 -5.49 22.91 -22.00
C ASN A 271 -4.92 23.17 -23.41
N GLY A 272 -5.68 22.93 -24.48
CA GLY A 272 -5.24 23.14 -25.86
C GLY A 272 -4.27 22.07 -26.39
N THR A 273 -4.23 20.90 -25.77
CA THR A 273 -3.36 19.78 -26.15
C THR A 273 -3.99 18.89 -27.24
N GLN A 274 -3.29 17.82 -27.65
CA GLN A 274 -3.76 16.86 -28.67
C GLN A 274 -3.46 15.40 -28.27
N LEU A 275 -3.56 15.10 -26.97
CA LEU A 275 -3.20 13.83 -26.34
C LEU A 275 -4.09 12.67 -26.80
N ASP A 276 -5.38 12.88 -27.08
CA ASP A 276 -6.26 11.83 -27.61
C ASP A 276 -5.77 11.34 -28.98
N MET A 277 -5.30 12.26 -29.82
CA MET A 277 -4.73 11.96 -31.15
C MET A 277 -3.31 11.40 -31.08
N GLN A 278 -2.51 11.77 -30.07
CA GLN A 278 -1.16 11.24 -29.89
C GLN A 278 -1.15 9.77 -29.43
N ARG A 279 -2.15 9.34 -28.64
CA ARG A 279 -2.23 8.00 -28.01
C ARG A 279 -1.04 7.72 -27.08
N ASN A 280 -1.04 6.53 -26.45
CA ASN A 280 0.02 6.02 -25.56
C ASN A 280 0.47 7.01 -24.46
N VAL A 281 -0.50 7.73 -23.87
CA VAL A 281 -0.25 8.84 -22.95
C VAL A 281 -0.04 8.32 -21.52
N VAL A 282 1.17 8.49 -20.99
CA VAL A 282 1.45 8.38 -19.55
C VAL A 282 1.52 9.77 -18.95
N CYS A 283 0.61 10.08 -18.01
CA CYS A 283 0.48 11.40 -17.40
C CYS A 283 1.78 11.88 -16.73
N ALA A 284 2.55 10.94 -16.16
CA ALA A 284 3.84 11.21 -15.51
C ALA A 284 4.93 11.79 -16.42
N ASN A 285 4.72 11.78 -17.75
CA ASN A 285 5.60 12.48 -18.69
C ASN A 285 5.49 14.01 -18.58
N CYS A 286 4.35 14.54 -18.10
CA CYS A 286 4.14 15.97 -17.88
C CYS A 286 3.94 16.29 -16.39
N HIS A 287 3.16 15.48 -15.68
CA HIS A 287 2.83 15.65 -14.26
C HIS A 287 3.74 14.78 -13.39
N TYR A 288 4.85 15.35 -12.90
CA TYR A 288 5.85 14.59 -12.13
C TYR A 288 5.25 13.78 -10.97
N THR A 289 5.82 12.59 -10.69
CA THR A 289 5.47 11.79 -9.51
C THR A 289 6.70 11.02 -9.00
N PRO A 290 7.11 11.19 -7.73
CA PRO A 290 8.29 10.52 -7.18
C PRO A 290 8.26 8.99 -7.28
N ALA A 291 7.09 8.36 -7.23
CA ALA A 291 6.98 6.89 -7.29
C ALA A 291 7.34 6.27 -8.67
N LEU A 292 7.46 7.08 -9.73
CA LEU A 292 7.92 6.64 -11.06
C LEU A 292 9.29 7.22 -11.43
N ASP A 293 9.89 8.06 -10.58
CA ASP A 293 11.29 8.46 -10.70
C ASP A 293 12.18 7.41 -10.01
N LEU A 294 12.27 6.23 -10.63
CA LEU A 294 13.00 5.08 -10.08
C LEU A 294 14.50 5.38 -9.85
N ALA A 295 15.05 6.36 -10.58
CA ALA A 295 16.45 6.78 -10.48
C ALA A 295 16.66 7.94 -9.48
N HIS A 296 15.61 8.43 -8.82
CA HIS A 296 15.63 9.53 -7.84
C HIS A 296 16.24 10.86 -8.36
N LEU A 297 16.14 11.14 -9.67
CA LEU A 297 16.76 12.29 -10.36
C LEU A 297 15.95 13.60 -10.25
N GLY A 298 14.67 13.52 -9.88
CA GLY A 298 13.73 14.63 -9.85
C GLY A 298 13.00 14.92 -11.16
N PRO A 299 12.13 15.94 -11.18
CA PRO A 299 11.40 16.35 -12.37
C PRO A 299 12.35 16.82 -13.49
N THR A 300 12.18 16.25 -14.69
CA THR A 300 13.03 16.57 -15.85
C THR A 300 12.26 16.58 -17.16
N ASP A 301 12.63 17.51 -18.04
CA ASP A 301 12.07 17.65 -19.40
C ASP A 301 12.77 16.74 -20.45
N LEU A 302 13.75 15.94 -20.02
CA LEU A 302 14.49 15.03 -20.90
C LEU A 302 13.58 13.93 -21.49
N ASN A 303 13.93 13.46 -22.69
CA ASN A 303 13.14 12.50 -23.49
C ASN A 303 11.72 12.97 -23.87
N GLY A 304 11.53 14.29 -24.06
CA GLY A 304 10.22 14.84 -24.45
C GLY A 304 9.18 14.76 -23.33
N LYS A 305 9.65 14.92 -22.09
CA LYS A 305 8.86 15.18 -20.89
C LYS A 305 8.71 16.68 -20.65
N GLU A 306 7.82 17.06 -19.75
CA GLU A 306 7.58 18.45 -19.33
C GLU A 306 7.44 18.58 -17.81
N GLN A 307 8.03 17.66 -17.05
CA GLN A 307 7.87 17.50 -15.60
C GLN A 307 8.26 18.75 -14.79
N THR A 308 9.06 19.67 -15.33
CA THR A 308 9.44 20.92 -14.65
C THR A 308 8.42 22.06 -14.79
N ARG A 309 7.40 21.88 -15.67
CA ARG A 309 6.48 22.94 -16.13
C ARG A 309 5.05 22.78 -15.62
N HIS A 310 4.68 21.60 -15.12
CA HIS A 310 3.32 21.28 -14.69
C HIS A 310 3.32 20.80 -13.24
N GLN A 311 2.20 21.00 -12.53
CA GLN A 311 2.03 20.49 -11.17
C GLN A 311 2.08 18.95 -11.15
N SER A 312 2.48 18.36 -10.02
CA SER A 312 2.62 16.91 -9.82
C SER A 312 1.31 16.17 -10.05
N MET A 313 1.41 14.88 -10.39
CA MET A 313 0.25 14.02 -10.59
C MET A 313 -0.64 13.94 -9.33
N SER A 314 -0.06 14.05 -8.13
CA SER A 314 -0.84 14.10 -6.88
C SER A 314 -1.68 15.37 -6.82
N ARG A 315 -1.09 16.54 -7.07
CA ARG A 315 -1.81 17.81 -7.04
C ARG A 315 -2.91 17.91 -8.10
N VAL A 316 -2.60 17.61 -9.36
CA VAL A 316 -3.59 17.75 -10.45
C VAL A 316 -4.74 16.76 -10.36
N MET A 317 -4.56 15.62 -9.69
CA MET A 317 -5.65 14.71 -9.37
C MET A 317 -6.39 15.15 -8.10
N HIS A 318 -5.72 15.21 -6.95
CA HIS A 318 -6.41 15.33 -5.66
C HIS A 318 -7.02 16.73 -5.43
N SER A 319 -6.29 17.83 -5.71
CA SER A 319 -6.87 19.17 -5.55
C SER A 319 -8.01 19.40 -6.54
N TYR A 320 -7.85 19.01 -7.81
CA TYR A 320 -8.88 19.28 -8.82
C TYR A 320 -10.20 18.56 -8.50
N HIS A 321 -10.16 17.29 -8.09
CA HIS A 321 -11.37 16.52 -7.79
C HIS A 321 -11.99 16.89 -6.44
N ALA A 322 -11.17 17.19 -5.41
CA ALA A 322 -11.65 17.58 -4.09
C ALA A 322 -12.18 19.03 -4.00
N GLU A 323 -12.09 19.80 -5.10
CA GLU A 323 -12.67 21.15 -5.26
C GLU A 323 -13.89 21.16 -6.19
N LEU A 324 -14.39 20.00 -6.65
CA LEU A 324 -15.61 19.92 -7.48
C LEU A 324 -16.88 19.99 -6.60
N PRO A 325 -17.72 21.03 -6.75
CA PRO A 325 -18.94 21.17 -5.96
C PRO A 325 -19.99 20.14 -6.37
N GLY A 326 -20.88 19.75 -5.46
CA GLY A 326 -21.85 18.65 -5.61
C GLY A 326 -22.92 18.87 -6.68
N LYS A 327 -23.40 17.76 -7.25
CA LYS A 327 -24.38 17.73 -8.35
C LYS A 327 -25.81 17.62 -7.81
N ASN A 328 -26.34 18.73 -7.33
CA ASN A 328 -27.73 18.86 -6.86
C ASN A 328 -28.74 18.25 -7.87
N GLY A 329 -29.33 17.10 -7.51
CA GLY A 329 -30.36 16.42 -8.31
C GLY A 329 -29.95 15.11 -9.03
N TYR A 330 -28.74 14.59 -8.80
CA TYR A 330 -28.38 13.19 -9.17
C TYR A 330 -28.34 12.29 -7.93
N ASP A 331 -27.80 12.84 -6.83
CA ASP A 331 -28.16 12.43 -5.49
C ASP A 331 -29.65 12.70 -5.24
N ASN A 332 -30.43 11.64 -5.02
CA ASN A 332 -31.87 11.69 -4.69
C ASN A 332 -32.16 11.86 -3.19
N GLN A 333 -31.13 12.03 -2.36
CA GLN A 333 -31.21 12.09 -0.89
C GLN A 333 -30.72 13.43 -0.33
N GLY A 334 -29.85 14.16 -1.06
CA GLY A 334 -29.40 15.51 -0.73
C GLY A 334 -28.37 15.54 0.39
N ILE A 335 -27.42 14.61 0.37
CA ILE A 335 -26.49 14.31 1.47
C ILE A 335 -25.17 15.08 1.33
N PHE A 336 -24.72 15.42 0.11
CA PHE A 336 -23.39 16.04 -0.10
C PHE A 336 -23.39 17.30 -0.98
N ASP A 337 -22.87 18.40 -0.43
CA ASP A 337 -22.62 19.68 -1.13
C ASP A 337 -21.40 19.64 -2.07
N ASP A 338 -20.59 18.58 -2.03
CA ASP A 338 -19.35 18.35 -2.81
C ASP A 338 -19.43 17.02 -3.58
N LEU A 339 -18.72 16.90 -4.71
CA LEU A 339 -18.61 15.62 -5.44
C LEU A 339 -17.71 14.60 -4.70
N PHE A 340 -16.71 15.09 -3.96
CA PHE A 340 -15.80 14.27 -3.16
C PHE A 340 -15.96 14.65 -1.67
N PRO A 341 -16.97 14.10 -0.98
CA PRO A 341 -17.35 14.55 0.36
C PRO A 341 -16.26 14.34 1.41
N LEU A 342 -16.19 15.29 2.35
CA LEU A 342 -15.22 15.27 3.45
C LEU A 342 -15.61 14.22 4.49
N MET A 343 -14.65 13.36 4.86
CA MET A 343 -14.84 12.33 5.88
C MET A 343 -14.90 12.95 7.28
N PRO A 344 -15.94 12.74 8.11
CA PRO A 344 -15.99 13.29 9.46
C PRO A 344 -14.89 12.75 10.38
N ILE A 345 -14.60 13.48 11.48
CA ILE A 345 -13.69 12.98 12.52
C ILE A 345 -14.15 11.63 13.06
N ALA A 346 -13.18 10.82 13.47
CA ALA A 346 -13.35 9.39 13.61
C ALA A 346 -14.39 8.95 14.66
N ASP A 347 -14.71 9.81 15.64
CA ASP A 347 -15.73 9.64 16.68
C ASP A 347 -17.14 10.13 16.27
N GLN A 348 -17.26 10.95 15.21
CA GLN A 348 -18.54 11.49 14.74
C GLN A 348 -19.17 10.68 13.58
N ARG A 349 -18.37 9.94 12.81
CA ARG A 349 -18.85 9.15 11.65
C ARG A 349 -19.42 7.78 12.00
N THR A 350 -20.41 7.35 11.23
CA THR A 350 -20.98 5.98 11.29
C THR A 350 -20.26 5.01 10.35
N ASN A 351 -20.46 3.69 10.55
CA ASN A 351 -19.89 2.68 9.64
C ASN A 351 -20.45 2.80 8.21
N THR A 352 -21.75 3.08 8.04
CA THR A 352 -22.40 3.21 6.72
C THR A 352 -21.81 4.39 5.96
N GLU A 353 -21.90 5.58 6.54
CA GLU A 353 -21.30 6.83 6.05
C GLU A 353 -19.81 6.69 5.73
N THR A 354 -19.07 5.94 6.56
CA THR A 354 -17.66 5.63 6.29
C THR A 354 -17.47 4.84 5.00
N GLN A 355 -18.32 3.84 4.70
CA GLN A 355 -18.25 3.11 3.43
C GLN A 355 -18.75 3.98 2.28
N ASP A 356 -19.88 4.65 2.43
CA ASP A 356 -20.47 5.50 1.38
C ASP A 356 -19.49 6.58 0.91
N ILE A 357 -18.81 7.27 1.84
CA ILE A 357 -17.79 8.27 1.53
C ILE A 357 -16.55 7.63 0.91
N LEU A 358 -16.06 6.47 1.39
CA LEU A 358 -14.88 5.82 0.81
C LEU A 358 -15.12 5.32 -0.63
N GLU A 359 -16.29 4.74 -0.89
CA GLU A 359 -16.72 4.28 -2.23
C GLU A 359 -16.84 5.44 -3.23
N GLN A 360 -17.33 6.61 -2.78
CA GLN A 360 -17.42 7.81 -3.60
C GLN A 360 -16.05 8.50 -3.79
N THR A 361 -15.22 8.55 -2.75
CA THR A 361 -13.95 9.30 -2.75
C THR A 361 -12.74 8.43 -3.14
N CYS A 362 -12.05 7.84 -2.17
CA CYS A 362 -10.77 7.18 -2.37
C CYS A 362 -10.87 5.97 -3.29
N TYR A 363 -11.91 5.14 -3.14
CA TYR A 363 -12.06 3.89 -3.88
C TYR A 363 -12.58 4.07 -5.31
N SER A 364 -12.90 5.30 -5.72
CA SER A 364 -13.06 5.65 -7.15
C SER A 364 -11.74 5.62 -7.92
N CYS A 365 -10.59 5.81 -7.24
CA CYS A 365 -9.28 5.97 -7.87
C CYS A 365 -8.16 5.08 -7.30
N HIS A 366 -8.35 4.51 -6.10
CA HIS A 366 -7.37 3.65 -5.42
C HIS A 366 -7.95 2.26 -5.13
N PRO A 367 -7.13 1.19 -5.13
CA PRO A 367 -7.63 -0.17 -4.97
C PRO A 367 -8.29 -0.41 -3.61
N GLY A 368 -9.58 -0.75 -3.65
CA GLY A 368 -10.49 -0.44 -2.56
C GLY A 368 -11.77 -1.26 -2.63
N LYS A 369 -12.46 -1.24 -3.77
CA LYS A 369 -13.71 -2.00 -3.95
C LYS A 369 -13.47 -3.51 -3.99
N ARG A 370 -12.43 -3.95 -4.70
CA ARG A 370 -12.06 -5.38 -4.83
C ARG A 370 -10.79 -5.70 -4.03
N THR A 371 -9.71 -4.95 -4.25
CA THR A 371 -8.42 -5.18 -3.56
C THR A 371 -8.47 -4.83 -2.08
N LYS A 372 -9.34 -3.90 -1.65
CA LYS A 372 -9.48 -3.49 -0.24
C LYS A 372 -8.11 -3.23 0.39
N CYS A 373 -7.36 -2.26 -0.14
CA CYS A 373 -6.00 -1.98 0.34
C CYS A 373 -5.99 -1.68 1.83
N LEU A 374 -6.93 -0.87 2.33
CA LEU A 374 -7.10 -0.62 3.76
C LEU A 374 -7.93 -1.74 4.42
N ARG A 375 -7.23 -2.74 4.97
CA ARG A 375 -7.85 -3.93 5.57
C ARG A 375 -7.12 -4.39 6.84
N GLY A 376 -7.72 -5.37 7.51
CA GLY A 376 -7.18 -5.95 8.74
C GLY A 376 -7.14 -4.96 9.90
N ALA A 377 -6.07 -4.99 10.71
CA ALA A 377 -6.04 -4.41 12.05
C ALA A 377 -6.43 -2.91 12.13
N MET A 378 -6.05 -2.09 11.15
CA MET A 378 -6.42 -0.66 11.13
C MET A 378 -7.87 -0.44 10.69
N SER A 379 -8.36 -1.21 9.69
CA SER A 379 -9.76 -1.17 9.28
C SER A 379 -10.68 -1.68 10.39
N ASP A 380 -10.25 -2.71 11.13
CA ASP A 380 -10.90 -3.20 12.36
C ASP A 380 -10.87 -2.17 13.50
N GLY A 381 -9.80 -1.37 13.62
CA GLY A 381 -9.73 -0.20 14.50
C GLY A 381 -10.61 0.98 14.08
N GLY A 382 -11.33 0.87 12.95
CA GLY A 382 -12.16 1.95 12.42
C GLY A 382 -11.37 3.15 11.89
N ILE A 383 -10.12 2.92 11.47
CA ILE A 383 -9.27 3.87 10.76
C ILE A 383 -9.68 3.89 9.28
N VAL A 384 -9.58 5.06 8.64
CA VAL A 384 -9.82 5.29 7.20
C VAL A 384 -8.66 6.05 6.57
N CYS A 385 -8.59 6.10 5.23
CA CYS A 385 -7.52 6.78 4.49
C CYS A 385 -7.30 8.24 4.96
N GLN A 386 -8.39 8.96 5.22
CA GLN A 386 -8.36 10.36 5.63
C GLN A 386 -7.73 10.56 7.02
N ASP A 387 -7.84 9.60 7.94
CA ASP A 387 -7.22 9.68 9.28
C ASP A 387 -5.69 9.70 9.23
N CYS A 388 -5.11 9.19 8.13
CA CYS A 388 -3.67 9.08 7.91
C CYS A 388 -3.14 10.14 6.94
N HIS A 389 -3.84 10.39 5.83
CA HIS A 389 -3.35 11.27 4.76
C HIS A 389 -4.00 12.66 4.73
N GLY A 390 -5.13 12.86 5.42
CA GLY A 390 -5.97 14.05 5.35
C GLY A 390 -7.10 13.94 4.33
N GLN A 391 -7.89 15.02 4.20
CA GLN A 391 -8.91 15.16 3.14
C GLN A 391 -8.25 15.33 1.76
N GLY A 392 -8.99 15.13 0.67
CA GLY A 392 -8.43 15.18 -0.71
C GLY A 392 -7.68 16.48 -1.04
N THR A 393 -8.17 17.63 -0.57
CA THR A 393 -7.48 18.93 -0.71
C THR A 393 -6.12 18.98 -0.01
N GLN A 394 -5.95 18.28 1.11
CA GLN A 394 -4.69 18.18 1.86
C GLN A 394 -3.70 17.20 1.21
N VAL A 395 -4.19 16.13 0.57
CA VAL A 395 -3.36 15.23 -0.25
C VAL A 395 -2.88 15.92 -1.54
N GLY A 396 -3.71 16.82 -2.09
CA GLY A 396 -3.37 17.64 -3.27
C GLY A 396 -2.46 18.84 -3.00
N ASN A 397 -2.37 19.32 -1.75
CA ASN A 397 -1.47 20.42 -1.38
C ASN A 397 0.00 19.95 -1.27
N ASP A 398 0.56 19.54 -2.40
CA ASP A 398 1.96 19.13 -2.51
C ASP A 398 2.92 20.28 -2.87
N PHE A 399 4.21 19.96 -2.80
CA PHE A 399 5.35 20.83 -3.09
C PHE A 399 5.36 21.52 -4.46
N THR A 400 4.54 21.10 -5.43
CA THR A 400 4.61 21.58 -6.83
C THR A 400 3.70 22.77 -7.15
N GLU A 401 3.02 23.36 -6.15
CA GLU A 401 2.06 24.46 -6.33
C GLU A 401 2.50 25.53 -7.35
N ASN A 402 3.76 25.95 -7.30
CA ASN A 402 4.28 27.02 -8.13
C ASN A 402 4.80 26.59 -9.51
N PHE A 403 4.94 25.28 -9.83
CA PHE A 403 5.61 24.77 -11.04
C PHE A 403 5.20 25.46 -12.37
N PRO A 404 3.89 25.69 -12.68
CA PRO A 404 3.50 26.36 -13.92
C PRO A 404 3.73 27.88 -13.92
N ASN A 405 4.00 28.49 -12.77
CA ASN A 405 4.29 29.91 -12.61
C ASN A 405 5.80 30.19 -12.46
N ILE A 406 6.54 29.24 -11.88
CA ILE A 406 7.97 29.28 -11.59
C ILE A 406 8.52 27.89 -11.92
N ALA A 407 9.15 27.74 -13.10
CA ALA A 407 9.66 26.47 -13.56
C ALA A 407 10.81 25.94 -12.67
N PHE A 408 10.80 24.64 -12.38
CA PHE A 408 11.88 23.97 -11.68
C PHE A 408 13.17 23.96 -12.54
N PRO A 409 14.39 24.18 -11.99
CA PRO A 409 14.76 24.25 -10.57
C PRO A 409 14.93 25.67 -10.01
N ALA A 410 14.21 26.69 -10.51
CA ALA A 410 14.37 28.05 -9.99
C ALA A 410 13.91 28.16 -8.52
N ASP A 411 14.58 29.00 -7.72
CA ASP A 411 14.26 29.20 -6.30
C ASP A 411 12.77 29.56 -6.11
N GLY A 412 12.09 28.82 -5.23
CA GLY A 412 10.65 28.99 -4.98
C GLY A 412 9.71 28.22 -5.93
N SER A 413 10.22 27.49 -6.92
CA SER A 413 9.43 26.55 -7.74
C SER A 413 8.84 25.41 -6.90
N ALA A 414 9.65 24.80 -6.04
CA ALA A 414 9.26 23.74 -5.12
C ALA A 414 9.13 24.26 -3.68
N ASP A 415 7.97 24.04 -3.05
CA ASP A 415 7.78 24.25 -1.61
C ASP A 415 7.94 22.94 -0.84
N LEU A 416 9.19 22.64 -0.45
CA LEU A 416 9.54 21.46 0.34
C LEU A 416 9.11 21.57 1.83
N GLY A 417 8.42 22.65 2.23
CA GLY A 417 7.69 22.71 3.49
C GLY A 417 6.35 21.98 3.46
N LYS A 418 5.86 21.60 2.27
CA LYS A 418 4.64 20.82 2.04
C LYS A 418 4.93 19.34 1.81
N ARG A 419 3.86 18.52 1.73
CA ARG A 419 3.92 17.11 1.32
C ARG A 419 4.69 16.96 0.00
N VAL A 420 5.75 16.16 0.00
CA VAL A 420 6.28 15.52 -1.20
C VAL A 420 5.56 14.18 -1.36
N SER A 421 4.78 14.01 -2.43
CA SER A 421 3.95 12.81 -2.62
C SER A 421 4.80 11.54 -2.62
N TRP A 422 4.37 10.50 -1.88
CA TRP A 422 5.10 9.26 -1.61
C TRP A 422 6.34 9.37 -0.71
N ALA A 423 6.98 10.54 -0.57
CA ALA A 423 8.12 10.71 0.35
C ALA A 423 7.69 11.19 1.74
N SER A 424 6.66 12.03 1.82
CA SER A 424 6.09 12.59 3.05
C SER A 424 4.87 11.80 3.51
N GLU A 425 5.08 10.53 3.86
CA GLU A 425 4.00 9.64 4.34
C GLU A 425 4.04 9.42 5.87
N PRO A 426 2.92 9.05 6.51
CA PRO A 426 2.84 8.85 7.95
C PRO A 426 3.84 7.81 8.49
N LYS A 427 4.16 7.94 9.77
CA LYS A 427 4.98 6.99 10.53
C LYS A 427 4.12 6.22 11.54
N CYS A 428 4.61 5.07 12.01
CA CYS A 428 3.87 4.26 12.99
C CYS A 428 3.52 5.04 14.27
N GLN A 429 4.46 5.84 14.78
CA GLN A 429 4.28 6.65 15.99
C GLN A 429 3.26 7.78 15.87
N SER A 430 2.84 8.16 14.65
CA SER A 430 1.78 9.17 14.48
C SER A 430 0.45 8.73 15.09
N CYS A 431 0.22 7.41 15.22
CA CYS A 431 -0.89 6.83 15.99
C CYS A 431 -0.42 5.95 17.16
N HIS A 432 0.73 5.27 17.06
CA HIS A 432 1.28 4.41 18.11
C HIS A 432 2.21 5.21 19.04
N VAL A 433 1.63 6.16 19.78
CA VAL A 433 2.37 7.22 20.49
C VAL A 433 3.21 6.73 21.69
N GLY A 434 2.96 5.51 22.17
CA GLY A 434 3.77 4.90 23.22
C GLY A 434 3.18 3.62 23.81
N ASP A 435 3.85 3.08 24.81
CA ASP A 435 3.33 1.99 25.65
C ASP A 435 2.45 2.52 26.81
N VAL A 436 1.90 1.63 27.64
CA VAL A 436 0.98 1.97 28.74
C VAL A 436 1.48 3.14 29.59
N LEU A 437 2.76 3.10 30.00
CA LEU A 437 3.32 4.13 30.90
C LEU A 437 3.54 5.45 30.16
N GLN A 438 3.97 5.37 28.90
CA GLN A 438 4.24 6.53 28.05
C GLN A 438 2.94 7.28 27.69
N VAL A 439 1.88 6.57 27.28
CA VAL A 439 0.56 7.17 27.00
C VAL A 439 0.02 7.89 28.24
N GLN A 440 0.20 7.32 29.43
CA GLN A 440 -0.25 7.95 30.69
C GLN A 440 0.60 9.15 31.10
N GLN A 441 1.89 9.19 30.73
CA GLN A 441 2.70 10.40 30.88
C GLN A 441 2.18 11.51 29.95
N LEU A 442 1.94 11.21 28.68
CA LEU A 442 1.43 12.16 27.68
C LEU A 442 0.00 12.67 28.00
N LEU A 443 -0.84 11.83 28.61
CA LEU A 443 -2.14 12.24 29.18
C LEU A 443 -1.98 13.18 30.40
N ARG A 444 -0.95 12.98 31.24
CA ARG A 444 -0.72 13.79 32.45
C ARG A 444 -0.04 15.13 32.14
N SER A 445 0.77 15.22 31.08
CA SER A 445 1.35 16.48 30.60
C SER A 445 0.36 17.30 29.76
N GLY A 446 -0.66 16.67 29.18
CA GLY A 446 -1.63 17.31 28.29
C GLY A 446 -1.22 17.29 26.81
N GLU A 447 -0.20 16.51 26.45
CA GLU A 447 0.27 16.34 25.07
C GLU A 447 -0.73 15.57 24.18
N LEU A 448 -1.75 14.93 24.79
CA LEU A 448 -2.86 14.26 24.09
C LEU A 448 -4.21 14.99 24.26
N ASN A 449 -4.20 16.31 24.48
CA ASN A 449 -5.43 17.11 24.66
C ASN A 449 -6.22 17.39 23.36
N ASP A 450 -5.59 17.25 22.19
CA ASP A 450 -6.16 17.61 20.87
C ASP A 450 -6.11 16.43 19.88
N VAL A 451 -6.28 15.20 20.39
CA VAL A 451 -6.19 13.95 19.61
C VAL A 451 -7.28 12.97 20.02
N LEU A 452 -7.73 12.12 19.08
CA LEU A 452 -8.70 11.06 19.36
C LEU A 452 -7.99 9.78 19.81
N LEU A 453 -7.99 9.48 21.11
CA LEU A 453 -7.53 8.19 21.63
C LEU A 453 -8.54 7.08 21.30
N ASN A 454 -8.06 5.94 20.80
CA ASN A 454 -8.89 4.78 20.49
C ASN A 454 -9.38 4.12 21.78
N VAL A 455 -10.69 4.04 21.98
CA VAL A 455 -11.28 3.42 23.18
C VAL A 455 -11.38 1.89 23.00
N ALA A 456 -11.86 1.44 21.84
CA ALA A 456 -12.02 0.03 21.48
C ALA A 456 -12.09 -0.15 19.95
N ASP A 457 -11.75 -1.35 19.46
CA ASP A 457 -11.94 -1.71 18.05
C ASP A 457 -13.42 -1.97 17.67
N LYS A 458 -13.71 -2.14 16.37
CA LYS A 458 -15.06 -2.47 15.85
C LYS A 458 -15.65 -3.78 16.41
N ARG A 459 -14.84 -4.63 17.04
CA ARG A 459 -15.26 -5.89 17.67
C ARG A 459 -15.56 -5.69 19.17
N GLY A 460 -15.38 -4.48 19.70
CA GLY A 460 -15.59 -4.11 21.09
C GLY A 460 -14.41 -4.36 22.01
N ASN A 461 -13.23 -4.73 21.50
CA ASN A 461 -12.06 -5.00 22.34
C ASN A 461 -11.39 -3.68 22.75
N PRO A 462 -11.20 -3.38 24.05
CA PRO A 462 -10.56 -2.13 24.49
C PRO A 462 -9.16 -1.89 23.92
N ASP A 463 -8.77 -0.65 23.69
CA ASP A 463 -7.43 -0.23 23.23
C ASP A 463 -6.77 0.67 24.28
N GLY A 464 -7.15 1.95 24.32
CA GLY A 464 -6.71 2.94 25.29
C GLY A 464 -5.29 3.48 25.09
N LEU A 465 -4.60 3.14 24.00
CA LEU A 465 -3.19 3.50 23.77
C LEU A 465 -2.91 4.14 22.40
N ARG A 466 -3.64 3.76 21.34
CA ARG A 466 -3.42 4.24 19.97
C ARG A 466 -4.30 5.43 19.65
N LEU A 467 -3.84 6.36 18.81
CA LEU A 467 -4.70 7.42 18.26
C LEU A 467 -5.50 6.91 17.05
N ARG A 468 -6.63 7.59 16.76
CA ARG A 468 -7.48 7.35 15.59
C ARG A 468 -7.27 8.35 14.45
N MET A 469 -6.35 9.30 14.59
CA MET A 469 -5.87 10.19 13.53
C MET A 469 -4.37 10.44 13.72
N ALA A 470 -3.63 10.60 12.63
CA ALA A 470 -2.19 10.84 12.62
C ALA A 470 -1.80 12.33 12.86
N TYR A 471 -2.77 13.17 13.20
CA TYR A 471 -2.72 14.63 13.28
C TYR A 471 -3.78 15.15 14.27
N ASN A 472 -3.73 16.44 14.62
CA ASN A 472 -4.61 17.02 15.65
C ASN A 472 -6.08 17.15 15.20
N ILE A 473 -7.02 17.10 16.16
CA ILE A 473 -8.44 17.37 15.89
C ILE A 473 -8.62 18.82 15.42
N SER A 474 -7.86 19.76 15.98
CA SER A 474 -7.89 21.17 15.53
C SER A 474 -7.43 21.39 14.09
N ASP A 475 -6.65 20.48 13.49
CA ASP A 475 -6.28 20.53 12.07
C ASP A 475 -7.34 19.90 11.15
N HIS A 476 -8.20 19.01 11.67
CA HIS A 476 -9.35 18.48 10.95
C HIS A 476 -10.45 19.54 10.79
N LYS A 477 -10.94 19.78 9.57
CA LYS A 477 -12.04 20.73 9.29
C LYS A 477 -13.01 20.18 8.23
N LEU A 478 -14.30 20.28 8.52
CA LEU A 478 -15.39 19.88 7.64
C LEU A 478 -15.96 21.12 6.93
N SER A 479 -15.19 21.64 5.99
CA SER A 479 -15.60 22.72 5.09
C SER A 479 -14.79 22.66 3.79
N PRO A 480 -15.37 22.91 2.61
CA PRO A 480 -14.61 22.94 1.35
C PRO A 480 -13.43 23.91 1.44
N GLY A 481 -12.21 23.41 1.25
CA GLY A 481 -10.96 24.19 1.41
C GLY A 481 -10.68 24.75 2.81
N GLY A 482 -11.44 24.40 3.85
CA GLY A 482 -11.43 25.09 5.15
C GLY A 482 -10.48 24.54 6.22
N GLY A 483 -9.54 23.65 5.85
CA GLY A 483 -8.55 23.07 6.76
C GLY A 483 -7.19 23.76 6.73
N ALA A 484 -6.28 23.34 7.62
CA ALA A 484 -4.86 23.58 7.40
C ALA A 484 -4.44 22.84 6.13
N ALA A 485 -4.10 23.57 5.06
CA ALA A 485 -3.74 22.97 3.78
C ALA A 485 -2.48 22.10 3.89
N ASN A 486 -1.52 22.52 4.72
CA ASN A 486 -0.36 21.70 5.08
C ASN A 486 -0.68 20.94 6.38
N LEU A 487 -0.78 19.62 6.30
CA LEU A 487 -1.20 18.77 7.40
C LEU A 487 0.02 18.31 8.21
N ALA A 488 0.16 18.82 9.43
CA ALA A 488 1.23 18.42 10.34
C ALA A 488 0.93 17.04 10.96
N LEU A 489 1.71 16.03 10.58
CA LEU A 489 1.61 14.70 11.17
C LEU A 489 2.38 14.65 12.50
N LEU A 490 1.83 13.93 13.48
CA LEU A 490 2.42 13.73 14.80
C LEU A 490 3.65 12.80 14.71
N ASP A 491 4.73 13.09 15.43
CA ASP A 491 5.92 12.24 15.51
C ASP A 491 6.41 12.10 16.96
N TYR A 492 5.90 11.08 17.65
CA TYR A 492 6.38 10.69 18.99
C TYR A 492 7.62 9.81 18.85
N ALA A 493 8.76 10.42 18.49
CA ALA A 493 10.01 9.71 18.17
C ALA A 493 10.54 8.81 19.30
N ASP A 494 10.27 9.16 20.56
CA ASP A 494 10.58 8.37 21.76
C ASP A 494 9.63 7.16 21.96
N SER A 495 8.66 6.93 21.07
CA SER A 495 7.77 5.77 21.15
C SER A 495 8.52 4.45 20.92
N ARG A 496 8.17 3.46 21.74
CA ARG A 496 8.49 2.02 21.55
C ARG A 496 8.11 1.48 20.16
N PHE A 497 7.22 2.16 19.46
CA PHE A 497 6.71 1.81 18.13
C PHE A 497 7.18 2.78 17.04
N ALA A 498 8.11 3.69 17.34
CA ALA A 498 8.54 4.71 16.37
C ALA A 498 9.43 4.13 15.26
N SER A 499 9.04 4.34 14.00
CA SER A 499 9.92 4.13 12.86
C SER A 499 10.96 5.24 12.76
N ASP A 500 12.09 4.90 12.17
CA ASP A 500 13.11 5.81 11.65
C ASP A 500 12.56 6.70 10.54
N GLN A 501 12.04 6.09 9.47
CA GLN A 501 11.67 6.76 8.23
C GLN A 501 10.15 6.74 7.96
N PRO A 502 9.65 7.62 7.07
CA PRO A 502 8.34 7.49 6.42
C PRO A 502 8.12 6.11 5.79
N LEU A 503 6.88 5.61 5.78
CA LEU A 503 6.60 4.19 5.52
C LEU A 503 6.57 3.77 4.03
N TYR A 504 6.87 4.66 3.07
CA TYR A 504 6.92 4.29 1.65
C TYR A 504 8.23 3.55 1.32
N ARG A 505 8.18 2.22 1.20
CA ARG A 505 9.32 1.30 0.96
C ARG A 505 10.42 1.29 2.04
N LEU A 506 10.36 2.17 3.04
CA LEU A 506 11.43 2.51 3.99
C LEU A 506 11.06 2.17 5.46
N SER A 507 10.23 1.15 5.63
CA SER A 507 9.59 0.75 6.89
C SER A 507 10.48 -0.12 7.79
N GLY A 508 11.07 0.49 8.82
CA GLY A 508 11.96 -0.21 9.78
C GLY A 508 13.31 -0.53 9.14
N ALA A 509 13.95 0.51 8.60
CA ALA A 509 14.91 0.36 7.52
C ALA A 509 16.38 0.45 7.96
N SER A 510 16.63 1.11 9.09
CA SER A 510 17.96 1.29 9.69
C SER A 510 18.21 0.36 10.89
N GLU A 511 19.49 0.13 11.15
CA GLU A 511 19.98 -0.69 12.26
C GLU A 511 19.46 -0.18 13.62
N GLY A 512 18.85 -1.09 14.41
CA GLY A 512 18.23 -0.76 15.70
C GLY A 512 16.75 -0.33 15.63
N LYS A 513 16.18 -0.10 14.43
CA LYS A 513 14.75 0.22 14.24
C LYS A 513 14.02 -0.92 13.49
N GLY A 514 13.99 -2.08 14.13
CA GLY A 514 13.37 -3.31 13.64
C GLY A 514 13.73 -4.48 14.57
N HIS A 515 13.66 -5.72 14.09
CA HIS A 515 14.21 -6.88 14.81
C HIS A 515 15.07 -7.73 13.86
N GLY A 516 16.37 -7.82 14.14
CA GLY A 516 17.31 -8.58 13.29
C GLY A 516 17.44 -8.09 11.84
N GLY A 517 17.10 -6.83 11.56
CA GLY A 517 17.03 -6.29 10.20
C GLY A 517 15.71 -6.59 9.45
N LEU A 518 14.72 -7.21 10.11
CA LEU A 518 13.40 -7.43 9.53
C LEU A 518 12.61 -6.13 9.39
N PHE A 519 12.02 -5.97 8.20
CA PHE A 519 11.06 -4.93 7.86
C PHE A 519 9.77 -5.07 8.64
N CYS A 520 9.10 -3.96 8.96
CA CYS A 520 7.84 -3.95 9.70
C CYS A 520 6.81 -4.89 9.08
N GLU A 521 6.72 -4.92 7.75
CA GLU A 521 5.75 -5.71 6.98
C GLU A 521 6.04 -7.21 7.03
N GLY A 522 7.31 -7.60 7.29
CA GLY A 522 7.68 -9.00 7.51
C GLY A 522 7.04 -9.59 8.76
N CYS A 523 6.74 -8.75 9.76
CA CYS A 523 5.99 -9.14 10.96
C CYS A 523 4.51 -8.76 10.85
N HIS A 524 4.17 -7.60 10.29
CA HIS A 524 2.82 -7.01 10.36
C HIS A 524 1.95 -7.23 9.12
N GLY A 525 2.50 -7.61 7.97
CA GLY A 525 1.85 -7.40 6.67
C GLY A 525 1.98 -5.94 6.20
N SER A 526 1.56 -5.65 4.96
CA SER A 526 1.70 -4.33 4.33
C SER A 526 1.07 -3.21 5.17
N THR A 527 1.64 -1.99 5.11
CA THR A 527 1.19 -0.83 5.89
C THR A 527 -0.24 -0.34 5.62
N HIS A 528 -0.90 -0.80 4.57
CA HIS A 528 -2.35 -0.61 4.38
C HIS A 528 -3.16 -1.84 4.80
N ALA A 529 -2.55 -3.03 4.76
CA ALA A 529 -3.16 -4.35 4.97
C ALA A 529 -2.51 -5.11 6.14
N VAL A 530 -2.42 -4.46 7.31
CA VAL A 530 -1.81 -5.07 8.50
C VAL A 530 -2.67 -6.22 9.01
N TRP A 531 -2.05 -7.39 9.18
CA TRP A 531 -2.71 -8.65 9.53
C TRP A 531 -3.42 -8.62 10.89
N PRO A 532 -4.50 -9.42 11.08
CA PRO A 532 -5.05 -10.39 10.14
C PRO A 532 -6.06 -9.79 9.16
N ASN A 533 -6.16 -10.36 7.96
CA ASN A 533 -7.35 -10.17 7.14
C ASN A 533 -8.57 -10.79 7.86
N ALA A 534 -9.73 -10.16 7.80
CA ALA A 534 -10.94 -10.65 8.46
C ALA A 534 -11.45 -11.98 7.86
N ASN A 535 -11.23 -12.23 6.56
CA ASN A 535 -11.53 -13.52 5.95
C ASN A 535 -10.47 -14.58 6.37
N PRO A 536 -10.88 -15.69 7.00
CA PRO A 536 -9.94 -16.68 7.55
C PRO A 536 -9.19 -17.50 6.50
N VAL A 537 -9.66 -17.55 5.24
CA VAL A 537 -9.04 -18.26 4.11
C VAL A 537 -8.31 -17.35 3.13
N ALA A 538 -8.26 -16.03 3.38
CA ALA A 538 -7.53 -15.06 2.57
C ALA A 538 -6.07 -15.47 2.27
N ASN A 539 -5.61 -15.18 1.05
CA ASN A 539 -4.20 -15.32 0.63
C ASN A 539 -3.30 -14.44 1.50
N ASP A 540 -3.77 -13.25 1.81
CA ASP A 540 -3.14 -12.25 2.69
C ASP A 540 -2.77 -12.82 4.08
N ASN A 541 -3.62 -13.72 4.61
CA ASN A 541 -3.38 -14.40 5.89
C ASN A 541 -2.40 -15.60 5.77
N LYS A 542 -1.91 -15.97 4.58
CA LYS A 542 -1.15 -17.21 4.35
C LYS A 542 0.25 -17.18 4.99
N ALA A 543 1.05 -16.15 4.72
CA ALA A 543 2.36 -15.99 5.35
C ALA A 543 2.30 -16.14 6.88
N ALA A 544 1.33 -15.46 7.53
CA ALA A 544 1.10 -15.60 8.97
C ALA A 544 0.73 -17.04 9.38
N ARG A 545 -0.28 -17.66 8.76
CA ARG A 545 -0.70 -19.04 9.09
C ARG A 545 0.44 -20.04 8.93
N ASP A 546 1.22 -19.92 7.88
CA ASP A 546 2.26 -20.89 7.52
C ASP A 546 3.51 -20.74 8.41
N LEU A 547 3.85 -19.51 8.83
CA LEU A 547 5.02 -19.24 9.70
C LEU A 547 4.75 -19.51 11.20
N GLN A 548 3.55 -19.23 11.71
CA GLN A 548 3.26 -19.31 13.15
C GLN A 548 2.01 -20.12 13.53
N GLY A 549 1.36 -20.80 12.57
CA GLY A 549 0.17 -21.61 12.79
C GLY A 549 -1.13 -20.81 13.00
N HIS A 550 -1.10 -19.48 12.95
CA HIS A 550 -2.31 -18.65 13.08
C HIS A 550 -2.22 -17.30 12.36
N THR A 551 -3.38 -16.70 12.10
CA THR A 551 -3.51 -15.36 11.50
C THR A 551 -3.14 -14.24 12.49
N GLY A 552 -2.59 -13.15 11.95
CA GLY A 552 -2.19 -11.94 12.67
C GLY A 552 -0.71 -11.60 12.48
N THR A 553 -0.25 -10.53 13.13
CA THR A 553 1.17 -10.17 13.26
C THR A 553 1.99 -11.38 13.72
N ILE A 554 3.20 -11.57 13.16
CA ILE A 554 4.16 -12.57 13.63
C ILE A 554 4.61 -12.22 15.05
N ILE A 555 4.35 -13.11 15.99
CA ILE A 555 4.69 -12.95 17.41
C ILE A 555 5.27 -14.24 18.02
N GLU A 556 4.99 -15.41 17.45
CA GLU A 556 5.62 -16.66 17.89
C GLU A 556 7.11 -16.66 17.51
N CYS A 557 8.00 -16.54 18.50
CA CYS A 557 9.45 -16.42 18.27
C CYS A 557 10.05 -17.63 17.53
N SER A 558 9.39 -18.80 17.62
CA SER A 558 9.73 -20.03 16.91
C SER A 558 9.57 -19.96 15.39
N ALA A 559 8.94 -18.90 14.85
CA ALA A 559 8.93 -18.65 13.40
C ALA A 559 10.34 -18.32 12.84
N CYS A 560 11.25 -17.82 13.70
CA CYS A 560 12.60 -17.42 13.32
C CYS A 560 13.72 -18.01 14.22
N HIS A 561 13.41 -18.46 15.43
CA HIS A 561 14.41 -18.88 16.43
C HIS A 561 14.21 -20.33 16.90
N GLU A 562 15.30 -21.09 16.94
CA GLU A 562 15.33 -22.44 17.53
C GLU A 562 15.68 -22.39 19.04
N GLY A 563 15.09 -23.29 19.83
CA GLY A 563 15.43 -23.51 21.24
C GLY A 563 14.72 -22.62 22.27
N ASP A 564 15.22 -22.61 23.50
CA ASP A 564 14.74 -21.72 24.57
C ASP A 564 15.51 -20.39 24.56
N LEU A 565 14.78 -19.29 24.37
CA LEU A 565 15.31 -17.93 24.40
C LEU A 565 15.54 -17.39 25.83
N GLY A 566 15.06 -18.09 26.87
CA GLY A 566 15.33 -17.77 28.26
C GLY A 566 14.67 -16.48 28.78
N MET A 567 15.27 -15.88 29.81
CA MET A 567 14.74 -14.66 30.45
C MET A 567 15.23 -13.42 29.69
N THR A 568 14.49 -12.99 28.67
CA THR A 568 14.88 -11.87 27.81
C THR A 568 13.71 -10.96 27.46
N LEU A 569 14.03 -9.67 27.22
CA LEU A 569 13.16 -8.67 26.58
C LEU A 569 13.79 -8.15 25.28
N ALA A 570 14.70 -8.90 24.65
CA ALA A 570 15.37 -8.51 23.41
C ALA A 570 14.55 -8.76 22.12
N GLY A 571 13.26 -9.12 22.26
CA GLY A 571 12.34 -9.27 21.13
C GLY A 571 11.92 -7.93 20.50
N PRO A 572 11.18 -7.96 19.37
CA PRO A 572 10.60 -6.75 18.78
C PRO A 572 9.80 -5.94 19.81
N HIS A 573 9.91 -4.62 19.76
CA HIS A 573 9.32 -3.67 20.73
C HIS A 573 9.72 -3.89 22.21
N GLY A 574 10.71 -4.74 22.49
CA GLY A 574 11.08 -5.14 23.84
C GLY A 574 10.21 -6.27 24.42
N MET A 575 9.58 -7.09 23.56
CA MET A 575 8.78 -8.25 24.01
C MET A 575 9.65 -9.40 24.54
N HIS A 576 9.05 -10.21 25.43
CA HIS A 576 9.59 -11.50 25.87
C HIS A 576 9.07 -12.65 24.99
N PRO A 577 9.66 -13.87 25.09
CA PRO A 577 9.12 -15.06 24.44
C PRO A 577 7.68 -15.38 24.89
N VAL A 578 6.76 -15.53 23.93
CA VAL A 578 5.32 -15.78 24.15
C VAL A 578 4.94 -17.26 24.09
N GLY A 579 3.81 -17.64 24.69
CA GLY A 579 3.36 -19.03 24.82
C GLY A 579 3.87 -19.71 26.11
N ASP A 580 3.78 -21.03 26.20
CA ASP A 580 4.23 -21.82 27.36
C ASP A 580 5.77 -21.98 27.36
N THR A 581 6.47 -20.86 27.31
CA THR A 581 7.93 -20.76 27.33
C THR A 581 8.46 -20.84 28.74
N ARG A 582 9.79 -20.90 28.87
CA ARG A 582 10.43 -20.74 30.17
C ARG A 582 10.10 -19.39 30.82
N PHE A 583 9.89 -18.33 30.01
CA PHE A 583 9.54 -17.00 30.52
C PHE A 583 8.19 -17.00 31.25
N ALA A 584 7.16 -17.62 30.67
CA ALA A 584 5.85 -17.73 31.31
C ALA A 584 5.92 -18.37 32.71
N ARG A 585 6.86 -19.30 32.92
CA ARG A 585 7.05 -20.04 34.19
C ARG A 585 8.02 -19.39 35.17
N GLU A 586 9.10 -18.75 34.71
CA GLU A 586 10.26 -18.39 35.58
C GLU A 586 10.59 -16.89 35.65
N HIS A 587 9.76 -16.01 35.09
CA HIS A 587 10.02 -14.56 35.07
C HIS A 587 9.94 -13.84 36.44
N ASP A 588 9.68 -14.52 37.55
CA ASP A 588 9.38 -13.85 38.82
C ASP A 588 10.57 -13.06 39.39
N ASP A 589 11.79 -13.60 39.35
CA ASP A 589 13.00 -12.84 39.72
C ASP A 589 13.35 -11.74 38.70
N PHE A 590 12.96 -11.90 37.44
CA PHE A 590 13.12 -10.86 36.42
C PHE A 590 12.19 -9.66 36.70
N ALA A 591 10.90 -9.93 36.97
CA ALA A 591 9.90 -8.92 37.27
C ALA A 591 10.22 -8.14 38.55
N LYS A 592 10.65 -8.81 39.63
CA LYS A 592 11.06 -8.16 40.90
C LYS A 592 12.11 -7.05 40.69
N ASN A 593 12.99 -7.20 39.71
CA ASN A 593 14.05 -6.24 39.40
C ASN A 593 13.63 -5.15 38.39
N ASN A 594 12.53 -5.33 37.64
CA ASN A 594 12.06 -4.34 36.65
C ASN A 594 10.54 -4.40 36.41
N LEU A 595 9.76 -4.11 37.46
CA LEU A 595 8.29 -4.10 37.41
C LEU A 595 7.72 -3.17 36.32
N ASN A 596 8.40 -2.07 36.00
CA ASN A 596 7.92 -1.11 35.00
C ASN A 596 7.98 -1.67 33.57
N ALA A 597 8.95 -2.53 33.23
CA ALA A 597 8.98 -3.20 31.94
C ALA A 597 7.77 -4.12 31.73
N CYS A 598 7.27 -4.76 32.80
CA CYS A 598 6.01 -5.51 32.77
C CYS A 598 4.82 -4.55 32.59
N ARG A 599 4.75 -3.46 33.38
CA ARG A 599 3.64 -2.48 33.34
C ARG A 599 3.42 -1.85 31.96
N SER A 600 4.50 -1.58 31.21
CA SER A 600 4.46 -1.06 29.85
C SER A 600 3.53 -1.84 28.90
N CYS A 601 3.42 -3.16 29.08
CA CYS A 601 2.57 -4.03 28.25
C CYS A 601 1.37 -4.61 29.01
N HIS A 602 1.49 -4.87 30.32
CA HIS A 602 0.48 -5.55 31.15
C HIS A 602 -0.32 -4.60 32.06
N GLY A 603 -0.30 -3.29 31.81
CA GLY A 603 -1.05 -2.30 32.60
C GLY A 603 -0.29 -1.80 33.84
N GLN A 604 -0.57 -0.56 34.29
CA GLN A 604 0.04 0.00 35.54
C GLN A 604 -0.10 -0.96 36.72
N ASP A 605 -1.29 -1.56 36.83
CA ASP A 605 -1.69 -2.35 37.98
C ASP A 605 -1.55 -3.86 37.73
N GLY A 606 -1.01 -4.30 36.58
CA GLY A 606 -0.86 -5.72 36.24
C GLY A 606 -2.14 -6.42 35.74
N GLU A 607 -3.15 -5.67 35.31
CA GLU A 607 -4.47 -6.17 34.89
C GLU A 607 -4.57 -6.49 33.38
N GLY A 608 -3.44 -6.43 32.66
CA GLY A 608 -3.38 -6.54 31.21
C GLY A 608 -3.65 -5.23 30.47
N SER A 609 -3.30 -5.21 29.18
CA SER A 609 -3.66 -4.17 28.20
C SER A 609 -3.80 -4.76 26.78
N VAL A 610 -4.19 -3.93 25.81
CA VAL A 610 -4.21 -4.31 24.39
C VAL A 610 -2.87 -4.84 23.86
N LEU A 611 -1.74 -4.42 24.44
CA LEU A 611 -0.39 -4.90 24.07
C LEU A 611 -0.09 -6.31 24.59
N SER A 612 -0.73 -6.72 25.68
CA SER A 612 -0.57 -8.06 26.29
C SER A 612 -1.53 -9.12 25.72
N ARG A 613 -2.20 -8.84 24.60
CA ARG A 613 -3.25 -9.74 24.08
C ARG A 613 -2.68 -11.02 23.48
N THR A 614 -3.32 -12.14 23.82
CA THR A 614 -3.08 -13.45 23.21
C THR A 614 -3.45 -13.44 21.71
N ALA A 615 -2.46 -13.57 20.82
CA ALA A 615 -2.69 -13.61 19.36
C ALA A 615 -3.41 -14.90 18.88
N THR A 616 -3.36 -15.96 19.69
CA THR A 616 -4.09 -17.23 19.52
C THR A 616 -4.48 -17.79 20.89
N ALA A 617 -5.33 -18.81 20.96
CA ALA A 617 -5.67 -19.46 22.23
C ALA A 617 -4.43 -20.14 22.85
N ARG A 618 -4.26 -20.04 24.16
CA ARG A 618 -3.10 -20.54 24.90
C ARG A 618 -3.50 -21.46 26.05
N VAL A 619 -2.62 -22.38 26.39
CA VAL A 619 -2.56 -23.00 27.72
C VAL A 619 -1.17 -22.71 28.27
N LEU A 620 -1.09 -22.17 29.48
CA LEU A 620 0.16 -21.77 30.15
C LEU A 620 0.24 -22.49 31.50
N GLN A 621 1.45 -22.79 31.99
CA GLN A 621 1.63 -23.40 33.32
C GLN A 621 2.02 -22.35 34.38
N ALA A 622 1.22 -22.21 35.43
CA ALA A 622 1.51 -21.35 36.58
C ALA A 622 2.48 -22.04 37.57
N LYS A 623 3.63 -21.41 37.85
CA LYS A 623 4.71 -21.97 38.69
C LYS A 623 4.36 -22.11 40.17
N GLU A 624 3.55 -21.20 40.74
CA GLU A 624 3.26 -21.22 42.19
C GLU A 624 2.35 -22.42 42.59
N ASP A 625 1.45 -22.88 41.70
CA ASP A 625 0.44 -23.92 42.01
C ASP A 625 0.40 -25.16 41.07
N ASN A 626 1.24 -25.22 40.01
CA ASN A 626 1.10 -26.19 38.89
C ASN A 626 -0.28 -26.15 38.18
N ILE A 627 -0.93 -24.99 38.16
CA ILE A 627 -2.23 -24.80 37.48
C ILE A 627 -2.00 -24.55 35.98
N SER A 628 -2.68 -25.32 35.13
CA SER A 628 -2.77 -25.03 33.69
C SER A 628 -3.84 -23.98 33.43
N VAL A 629 -3.42 -22.75 33.11
CA VAL A 629 -4.30 -21.62 32.80
C VAL A 629 -4.63 -21.62 31.31
N SER A 630 -5.93 -21.65 30.98
CA SER A 630 -6.41 -21.62 29.60
C SER A 630 -6.93 -20.24 29.22
N LEU A 631 -6.32 -19.62 28.21
CA LEU A 631 -6.63 -18.27 27.75
C LEU A 631 -7.18 -18.32 26.32
N ALA A 632 -8.30 -17.64 26.07
CA ALA A 632 -8.84 -17.49 24.72
C ALA A 632 -7.94 -16.58 23.85
N LYS A 633 -8.19 -16.53 22.53
CA LYS A 633 -7.59 -15.51 21.66
C LYS A 633 -8.20 -14.14 22.00
N GLY A 634 -7.36 -13.11 22.09
CA GLY A 634 -7.76 -11.73 22.37
C GLY A 634 -7.82 -11.35 23.85
N THR A 635 -7.62 -12.30 24.77
CA THR A 635 -7.51 -12.05 26.21
C THR A 635 -6.28 -11.18 26.51
N PRO A 636 -6.43 -9.99 27.11
CA PRO A 636 -5.31 -9.26 27.71
C PRO A 636 -4.76 -10.08 28.88
N VAL A 637 -3.46 -10.36 28.91
CA VAL A 637 -2.86 -11.16 29.99
C VAL A 637 -2.46 -10.26 31.16
N GLY A 638 -3.06 -10.50 32.33
CA GLY A 638 -2.70 -9.88 33.60
C GLY A 638 -1.93 -10.84 34.51
N CYS A 639 -1.31 -10.30 35.57
CA CYS A 639 -0.67 -11.10 36.62
C CYS A 639 -1.69 -12.03 37.32
N GLY A 640 -2.91 -11.52 37.54
CA GLY A 640 -4.00 -12.23 38.21
C GLY A 640 -4.54 -13.47 37.48
N ASP A 641 -4.18 -13.68 36.21
CA ASP A 641 -4.57 -14.86 35.45
C ASP A 641 -3.84 -16.13 35.92
N CYS A 642 -2.63 -15.97 36.50
CA CYS A 642 -1.73 -17.08 36.82
C CYS A 642 -1.24 -17.10 38.28
N HIS A 643 -1.18 -15.96 38.96
CA HIS A 643 -0.68 -15.85 40.34
C HIS A 643 -1.22 -14.60 41.04
N GLU A 644 -0.83 -14.36 42.30
CA GLU A 644 -1.21 -13.12 42.99
C GLU A 644 -0.68 -11.88 42.25
N ASN A 645 -1.54 -10.88 42.06
CA ASN A 645 -1.19 -9.62 41.40
C ASN A 645 -0.39 -8.69 42.34
N LYS A 646 0.92 -8.92 42.39
CA LYS A 646 1.92 -8.17 43.15
C LYS A 646 2.21 -6.76 42.57
N LEU A 647 1.53 -6.31 41.51
CA LEU A 647 1.60 -4.92 40.99
C LEU A 647 0.53 -3.99 41.60
N ARG A 648 -0.60 -4.53 42.07
CA ARG A 648 -1.67 -3.75 42.74
C ARG A 648 -1.34 -3.33 44.17
N ASN A 649 -0.55 -4.14 44.88
CA ASN A 649 -0.16 -3.95 46.28
C ASN A 649 1.39 -3.89 46.38
N PRO A 650 2.03 -2.76 46.01
CA PRO A 650 3.49 -2.61 46.02
C PRO A 650 4.11 -2.40 47.41
#